data_AF-D8VN79-F1
#
_entry.id   AF-D8VN79-F1
#
_cell.length_a   1.000
_cell.length_b   1.000
_cell.length_c   1.000
_cell.angle_alpha   90.00
_cell.angle_beta   90.00
_cell.angle_gamma   90.00
#
_symmetry.space_group_name_H-M   'P 1'
#
loop_
_entity.id
_entity.type
_entity.pdbx_description
1 polymer ?
#
loop_
_entity_poly.entity_id
_entity_poly.type
_entity_poly.pdbx_seq_one_letter_code
_entity_poly.pdbx_strand_id
1 'polypeptide(L)'
;MKKLLKLSMLSLGLIASGSTFAQGACSVNYTTTNAWGNGGQQDLVITNTSAAKTNWQLCWTFNGNEVINNLWNGSYTTNGKNVCVKNASYNGNLPANGTAAFGFTHTNAPGAKPTSFTLNGVACGGNASSASSTPSSIPTTSSSRSSSSTPTTSSSRSSSSLPMDSARWLLNNTKSVLNFVSVKNTDVAETFTFGQLQGTVSSSGQATMTIPLASILTGVDIRNTRMQSMLFESNYLPNLHFTTQLDLVAIDAMAAGSTSTLSLTGSLILHGVIKPLTFEALVIKHANNSVSFSPRKPIVINSTDFDLNAGIELLRMTAGATTIGEKVPVYFKMFLTKDNPTNLPAINLATVPNTPLNLVGNVSQGSGDATLNWADTSSNETGFLVRRKGLDGRWTTKANLGANFSTYVDNLINTGGSFTYKIISYAGSIPSLPSNEVILGLNGIDPSSSSASSRSAVSSSVMSSSSSISYIGDATRGKTDWENADIGCKFCHAVNPDGTAGASVSKIDPRNLRYTTVSGLAKYIEDNMPKGNPTACVGQCAADTAAYFLSLTPITVSSSMSSNSRISSSSSSLSSSTSSKSSGSSSSTPALNGAQLYVDKGCAGCHGARGDNAMRPIVLDRWTRLTLISKIDATMPLGNPTACVGDCATAIADFILSWKPIVSCNADEDVLPRRLRLLTNREYANTINDLLNISTGATIAASFEPDTEVKGFDNNAEASKINNGRMDAYWNAAKQVAETVSMTNLMTCSAGTARDQCANTFVPAFGKKAFRRPLVAAEQTSYSNLFRLGSSNEAGARLVIQSMLSSPNFLYRAEIGSVVSGASNLTPYETANLLSYTFTGSMPDATLFTEADNNRLTTPAQLRTQAERLLATTKAASQFSHFGLQWLHVDDVANLQRDKTLYPQFTQAIGTAMKTELETFLNELFLKPGYKMADVFNPGFTFVNGTLASYYGMSGVSGTNFQKVTTNSQRGGVLAMGAVTTTLATVTGSHPIHRGLLVRRNLLCQDFAPPPPNVGEVEPLNPNKPTRERFAAHTNNPNCQSCHQYIDDIGFGFENYDAVGRFRTTEGNNIAINASGTISGLAVMTESDSYSFTDLRGLSTVLATAGTESTSKCLTKQYHRFTTGVSEPNECAVRSSYSRWQNKSTDLRDMMLETVTSPTFLTRK
;
A
#
# COMPACT_ATOMS: atom_id res chain seq x y z
N MET A 1 -18.96 7.57 89.08
CA MET A 1 -18.76 8.86 89.77
C MET A 1 -17.45 9.49 89.31
N LYS A 2 -17.07 10.67 89.86
CA LYS A 2 -15.76 11.35 89.85
C LYS A 2 -14.55 10.36 89.90
N LYS A 3 -13.33 10.64 89.42
CA LYS A 3 -12.66 11.78 88.71
C LYS A 3 -11.36 11.22 88.04
N LEU A 4 -10.99 11.61 86.81
CA LEU A 4 -10.03 12.67 86.41
C LEU A 4 -8.60 12.65 87.02
N LEU A 5 -7.60 12.46 86.12
CA LEU A 5 -6.24 13.07 86.09
C LEU A 5 -5.18 12.60 87.14
N LYS A 6 -3.85 12.75 86.95
CA LYS A 6 -3.07 13.55 85.96
C LYS A 6 -1.63 13.02 85.71
N LEU A 7 -1.07 13.32 84.52
CA LEU A 7 0.35 13.63 84.18
C LEU A 7 1.50 12.62 84.48
N SER A 8 2.25 12.20 83.44
CA SER A 8 3.63 12.68 83.12
C SER A 8 4.53 11.68 82.35
N MET A 9 5.04 12.15 81.20
CA MET A 9 6.28 11.82 80.45
C MET A 9 6.98 10.43 80.43
N LEU A 10 7.17 9.98 79.18
CA LEU A 10 8.37 9.38 78.53
C LEU A 10 8.80 7.90 78.74
N SER A 11 8.71 7.19 77.60
CA SER A 11 9.76 6.38 76.94
C SER A 11 9.88 4.86 77.17
N LEU A 12 9.87 4.17 76.02
CA LEU A 12 10.41 2.85 75.65
C LEU A 12 9.98 1.58 76.43
N GLY A 13 9.22 0.74 75.73
CA GLY A 13 9.07 -0.70 75.97
C GLY A 13 8.49 -1.38 74.72
N LEU A 14 9.33 -2.02 73.90
CA LEU A 14 8.90 -2.68 72.66
C LEU A 14 8.24 -4.03 72.95
N ILE A 15 7.05 -4.24 72.40
CA ILE A 15 6.45 -5.57 72.18
C ILE A 15 5.98 -5.61 70.73
N ALA A 16 6.27 -6.71 70.03
CA ALA A 16 5.96 -6.85 68.61
C ALA A 16 4.51 -7.32 68.38
N SER A 17 3.75 -6.53 67.63
CA SER A 17 2.43 -6.92 67.10
C SER A 17 2.58 -7.51 65.69
N GLY A 18 2.11 -8.73 65.48
CA GLY A 18 2.14 -9.36 64.15
C GLY A 18 1.12 -8.74 63.20
N SER A 19 1.61 -8.16 62.09
CA SER A 19 0.76 -7.54 61.07
C SER A 19 -0.04 -8.56 60.27
N THR A 20 -1.37 -8.53 60.36
CA THR A 20 -2.25 -9.23 59.41
C THR A 20 -2.21 -8.53 58.05
N PHE A 21 -1.63 -9.17 57.04
CA PHE A 21 -1.61 -8.64 55.67
C PHE A 21 -3.02 -8.63 55.07
N ALA A 22 -3.41 -7.51 54.45
CA ALA A 22 -4.69 -7.40 53.76
C ALA A 22 -4.67 -8.21 52.46
N GLN A 23 -5.63 -9.12 52.29
CA GLN A 23 -5.77 -9.93 51.07
C GLN A 23 -6.27 -9.04 49.92
N GLY A 24 -5.50 -8.98 48.83
CA GLY A 24 -5.86 -8.21 47.64
C GLY A 24 -7.13 -8.74 46.94
N ALA A 25 -7.80 -7.89 46.17
CA ALA A 25 -9.05 -8.24 45.50
C ALA A 25 -8.89 -9.25 44.35
N CYS A 26 -7.66 -9.41 43.87
CA CYS A 26 -7.30 -10.19 42.70
C CYS A 26 -5.81 -10.57 42.68
N SER A 27 -5.49 -11.55 41.83
CA SER A 27 -4.17 -11.71 41.21
C SER A 27 -4.32 -11.57 39.68
N VAL A 28 -3.25 -11.18 38.99
CA VAL A 28 -3.23 -11.03 37.52
C VAL A 28 -1.97 -11.66 36.95
N ASN A 29 -2.14 -12.60 36.02
CA ASN A 29 -1.04 -13.09 35.19
C ASN A 29 -0.99 -12.27 33.88
N TYR A 30 0.15 -11.64 33.59
CA TYR A 30 0.36 -10.81 32.41
C TYR A 30 1.43 -11.46 31.51
N THR A 31 1.00 -12.05 30.39
CA THR A 31 1.86 -12.84 29.51
C THR A 31 1.95 -12.22 28.11
N THR A 32 3.17 -11.95 27.67
CA THR A 32 3.44 -11.58 26.28
C THR A 32 3.47 -12.87 25.46
N THR A 33 2.49 -13.04 24.58
CA THR A 33 2.24 -14.29 23.85
C THR A 33 2.87 -14.30 22.46
N ASN A 34 3.11 -13.13 21.86
CA ASN A 34 3.91 -12.91 20.66
C ASN A 34 4.51 -11.49 20.70
N ALA A 35 5.60 -11.23 19.96
CA ALA A 35 6.16 -9.90 19.76
C ALA A 35 6.70 -9.75 18.33
N TRP A 36 6.59 -8.56 17.75
CA TRP A 36 7.05 -8.26 16.39
C TRP A 36 7.46 -6.78 16.27
N GLY A 37 8.75 -6.50 16.05
CA GLY A 37 9.26 -5.13 15.84
C GLY A 37 8.71 -4.11 16.85
N ASN A 38 7.89 -3.17 16.36
CA ASN A 38 7.19 -2.15 17.17
C ASN A 38 5.79 -2.61 17.63
N GLY A 39 5.68 -3.80 18.23
CA GLY A 39 4.41 -4.30 18.77
C GLY A 39 4.43 -5.74 19.27
N GLY A 40 3.25 -6.25 19.64
CA GLY A 40 3.09 -7.63 20.09
C GLY A 40 1.68 -7.99 20.57
N GLN A 41 1.57 -9.18 21.16
CA GLN A 41 0.34 -9.74 21.72
C GLN A 41 0.50 -9.98 23.23
N GLN A 42 -0.51 -9.59 24.02
CA GLN A 42 -0.54 -9.76 25.48
C GLN A 42 -1.83 -10.50 25.87
N ASP A 43 -1.71 -11.60 26.62
CA ASP A 43 -2.84 -12.28 27.27
C ASP A 43 -2.81 -11.94 28.78
N LEU A 44 -3.97 -11.62 29.34
CA LEU A 44 -4.15 -11.30 30.75
C LEU A 44 -5.18 -12.25 31.36
N VAL A 45 -4.84 -12.88 32.48
CA VAL A 45 -5.75 -13.70 33.28
C VAL A 45 -5.93 -13.08 34.66
N ILE A 46 -7.15 -12.65 34.96
CA ILE A 46 -7.59 -12.20 36.28
C ILE A 46 -7.99 -13.43 37.09
N THR A 47 -7.52 -13.56 38.32
CA THR A 47 -8.08 -14.45 39.33
C THR A 47 -8.70 -13.60 40.45
N ASN A 48 -10.00 -13.74 40.70
CA ASN A 48 -10.70 -12.95 41.71
C ASN A 48 -10.56 -13.57 43.11
N THR A 49 -9.72 -13.00 43.96
CA THR A 49 -9.49 -13.47 45.35
C THR A 49 -10.42 -12.79 46.37
N SER A 50 -11.49 -12.13 45.90
CA SER A 50 -12.51 -11.50 46.73
C SER A 50 -13.92 -12.01 46.36
N ALA A 51 -14.97 -11.44 46.98
CA ALA A 51 -16.36 -11.81 46.68
C ALA A 51 -16.68 -11.77 45.18
N ALA A 52 -17.61 -12.64 44.76
CA ALA A 52 -18.06 -12.78 43.38
C ALA A 52 -18.58 -11.45 42.79
N LYS A 53 -18.35 -11.24 41.49
CA LYS A 53 -18.69 -10.01 40.78
C LYS A 53 -19.56 -10.33 39.58
N THR A 54 -20.65 -9.59 39.37
CA THR A 54 -21.55 -9.75 38.21
C THR A 54 -21.06 -9.02 36.96
N ASN A 55 -20.15 -8.05 37.14
CA ASN A 55 -19.36 -7.40 36.11
C ASN A 55 -17.96 -7.13 36.66
N TRP A 56 -16.94 -7.11 35.80
CA TRP A 56 -15.57 -6.81 36.16
C TRP A 56 -14.94 -5.73 35.28
N GLN A 57 -14.07 -4.93 35.88
CA GLN A 57 -13.20 -3.95 35.23
C GLN A 57 -11.80 -4.10 35.82
N LEU A 58 -10.82 -4.49 35.00
CA LEU A 58 -9.41 -4.50 35.38
C LEU A 58 -8.73 -3.23 34.87
N CYS A 59 -8.11 -2.46 35.76
CA CYS A 59 -7.31 -1.30 35.40
C CYS A 59 -5.82 -1.51 35.74
N TRP A 60 -4.93 -0.94 34.93
CA TRP A 60 -3.48 -0.87 35.16
C TRP A 60 -2.88 0.34 34.46
N THR A 61 -1.59 0.59 34.70
CA THR A 61 -0.80 1.58 33.95
C THR A 61 0.27 0.86 33.13
N PHE A 62 0.34 1.13 31.83
CA PHE A 62 1.46 0.70 30.99
C PHE A 62 2.75 1.41 31.41
N ASN A 63 3.84 0.67 31.60
CA ASN A 63 5.14 1.27 31.86
C ASN A 63 5.77 1.81 30.56
N GLY A 64 5.59 1.10 29.44
CA GLY A 64 5.95 1.54 28.10
C GLY A 64 4.89 2.46 27.48
N ASN A 65 4.96 2.65 26.17
CA ASN A 65 4.01 3.46 25.40
C ASN A 65 3.11 2.56 24.52
N GLU A 66 2.76 1.37 25.01
CA GLU A 66 1.91 0.40 24.32
C GLU A 66 0.55 1.01 23.95
N VAL A 67 0.20 0.98 22.65
CA VAL A 67 -1.12 1.39 22.17
C VAL A 67 -1.88 0.15 21.72
N ILE A 68 -2.98 -0.17 22.40
CA ILE A 68 -3.85 -1.29 22.06
C ILE A 68 -4.49 -1.04 20.68
N ASN A 69 -4.29 -1.95 19.73
CA ASN A 69 -4.93 -1.86 18.40
C ASN A 69 -6.23 -2.66 18.34
N ASN A 70 -6.25 -3.81 19.01
CA ASN A 70 -7.36 -4.76 19.01
C ASN A 70 -7.37 -5.52 20.34
N LEU A 71 -8.55 -5.74 20.92
CA LEU A 71 -8.75 -6.41 22.21
C LEU A 71 -9.95 -7.34 22.13
N TRP A 72 -9.80 -8.58 22.60
CA TRP A 72 -10.85 -9.59 22.64
C TRP A 72 -11.25 -9.92 24.08
N ASN A 73 -12.45 -10.50 24.24
CA ASN A 73 -13.07 -10.85 25.54
C ASN A 73 -13.27 -9.68 26.53
N GLY A 74 -13.28 -8.44 26.03
CA GLY A 74 -13.57 -7.25 26.82
C GLY A 74 -13.88 -6.03 25.94
N SER A 75 -14.10 -4.89 26.58
CA SER A 75 -14.03 -3.55 25.96
C SER A 75 -13.15 -2.67 26.83
N TYR A 76 -12.49 -1.66 26.26
CA TYR A 76 -11.46 -0.93 26.99
C TYR A 76 -11.53 0.59 26.82
N THR A 77 -11.00 1.30 27.81
CA THR A 77 -10.85 2.76 27.83
C THR A 77 -9.42 3.10 28.25
N THR A 78 -8.74 3.96 27.49
CA THR A 78 -7.40 4.47 27.82
C THR A 78 -7.44 5.94 28.21
N ASN A 79 -6.60 6.34 29.16
CA ASN A 79 -6.30 7.73 29.49
C ASN A 79 -4.79 7.87 29.71
N GLY A 80 -4.08 8.28 28.65
CA GLY A 80 -2.63 8.13 28.56
C GLY A 80 -2.23 6.67 28.73
N LYS A 81 -1.26 6.40 29.61
CA LYS A 81 -0.78 5.05 29.96
C LYS A 81 -1.80 4.23 30.77
N ASN A 82 -2.84 4.83 31.34
CA ASN A 82 -3.81 4.11 32.16
C ASN A 82 -4.82 3.39 31.27
N VAL A 83 -4.90 2.07 31.38
CA VAL A 83 -5.90 1.23 30.71
C VAL A 83 -6.91 0.76 31.74
N CYS A 84 -8.18 0.74 31.37
CA CYS A 84 -9.20 -0.04 32.06
C CYS A 84 -9.97 -0.90 31.07
N VAL A 85 -9.95 -2.23 31.25
CA VAL A 85 -10.71 -3.20 30.46
C VAL A 85 -11.91 -3.68 31.26
N LYS A 86 -13.11 -3.49 30.72
CA LYS A 86 -14.37 -4.06 31.23
C LYS A 86 -14.66 -5.38 30.55
N ASN A 87 -15.45 -6.22 31.22
CA ASN A 87 -16.01 -7.42 30.62
C ASN A 87 -16.80 -7.13 29.34
N ALA A 88 -16.80 -8.10 28.42
CA ALA A 88 -17.78 -8.16 27.36
C ALA A 88 -19.16 -8.56 27.93
N SER A 89 -20.21 -8.41 27.14
CA SER A 89 -21.60 -8.69 27.55
C SER A 89 -21.86 -10.14 27.99
N TYR A 90 -20.98 -11.08 27.63
CA TYR A 90 -21.12 -12.53 27.88
C TYR A 90 -20.17 -13.08 28.96
N ASN A 91 -19.21 -12.30 29.48
CA ASN A 91 -18.21 -12.80 30.45
C ASN A 91 -18.05 -11.96 31.72
N GLY A 92 -19.08 -11.19 32.10
CA GLY A 92 -19.07 -10.33 33.30
C GLY A 92 -19.11 -11.07 34.64
N ASN A 93 -19.69 -12.27 34.68
CA ASN A 93 -19.78 -13.05 35.91
C ASN A 93 -18.41 -13.65 36.28
N LEU A 94 -17.83 -13.18 37.38
CA LEU A 94 -16.52 -13.57 37.90
C LEU A 94 -16.66 -14.03 39.36
N PRO A 95 -16.84 -15.35 39.61
CA PRO A 95 -17.00 -15.91 40.96
C PRO A 95 -15.83 -15.62 41.90
N ALA A 96 -16.02 -15.86 43.20
CA ALA A 96 -14.89 -15.93 44.14
C ALA A 96 -13.99 -17.11 43.77
N ASN A 97 -12.68 -16.89 43.72
CA ASN A 97 -11.65 -17.77 43.14
C ASN A 97 -11.85 -18.11 41.64
N GLY A 98 -12.83 -17.49 40.97
CA GLY A 98 -13.04 -17.63 39.53
C GLY A 98 -12.01 -16.82 38.73
N THR A 99 -11.86 -17.17 37.45
CA THR A 99 -10.96 -16.48 36.51
C THR A 99 -11.70 -15.84 35.33
N ALA A 100 -11.17 -14.72 34.86
CA ALA A 100 -11.58 -14.10 33.59
C ALA A 100 -10.33 -13.80 32.75
N ALA A 101 -10.38 -14.12 31.47
CA ALA A 101 -9.24 -14.00 30.56
C ALA A 101 -9.58 -13.18 29.32
N PHE A 102 -8.72 -12.21 29.02
CA PHE A 102 -8.79 -11.36 27.84
C PHE A 102 -7.38 -11.14 27.28
N GLY A 103 -7.27 -10.55 26.10
CA GLY A 103 -5.97 -10.22 25.52
C GLY A 103 -6.09 -9.17 24.44
N PHE A 104 -4.95 -8.62 24.04
CA PHE A 104 -4.86 -7.58 23.04
C PHE A 104 -3.60 -7.67 22.19
N THR A 105 -3.68 -7.11 20.97
CA THR A 105 -2.49 -6.68 20.23
C THR A 105 -2.20 -5.21 20.53
N HIS A 106 -0.93 -4.85 20.54
CA HIS A 106 -0.47 -3.48 20.74
C HIS A 106 0.64 -3.12 19.75
N THR A 107 0.70 -1.85 19.39
CA THR A 107 1.87 -1.23 18.74
C THR A 107 2.72 -0.47 19.76
N ASN A 108 3.90 -0.04 19.29
CA ASN A 108 5.05 0.43 20.05
C ASN A 108 5.77 -0.69 20.82
N ALA A 109 7.06 -0.48 21.07
CA ALA A 109 7.87 -1.44 21.82
C ALA A 109 7.35 -1.57 23.26
N PRO A 110 7.15 -2.81 23.78
CA PRO A 110 6.65 -3.02 25.13
C PRO A 110 7.62 -2.51 26.19
N GLY A 111 7.08 -1.95 27.27
CA GLY A 111 7.85 -1.60 28.46
C GLY A 111 8.02 -2.80 29.41
N ALA A 112 8.48 -2.50 30.63
CA ALA A 112 8.39 -3.46 31.71
C ALA A 112 6.92 -3.87 31.95
N LYS A 113 6.65 -5.15 32.19
CA LYS A 113 5.27 -5.62 32.45
C LYS A 113 4.61 -4.83 33.60
N PRO A 114 3.33 -4.44 33.48
CA PRO A 114 2.61 -3.80 34.59
C PRO A 114 2.62 -4.68 35.84
N THR A 115 2.95 -4.10 37.00
CA THR A 115 3.02 -4.80 38.30
C THR A 115 1.86 -4.44 39.22
N SER A 116 1.14 -3.35 38.93
CA SER A 116 0.03 -2.83 39.73
C SER A 116 -1.27 -2.89 38.93
N PHE A 117 -2.28 -3.54 39.49
CA PHE A 117 -3.61 -3.72 38.90
C PHE A 117 -4.70 -3.42 39.92
N THR A 118 -5.87 -2.97 39.48
CA THR A 118 -7.09 -2.90 40.29
C THR A 118 -8.26 -3.60 39.61
N LEU A 119 -9.11 -4.27 40.39
CA LEU A 119 -10.34 -4.93 39.94
C LEU A 119 -11.54 -4.21 40.58
N ASN A 120 -12.38 -3.60 39.75
CA ASN A 120 -13.47 -2.71 40.14
C ASN A 120 -13.01 -1.60 41.10
N GLY A 121 -11.80 -1.07 40.88
CA GLY A 121 -11.18 -0.02 41.70
C GLY A 121 -10.43 -0.49 42.94
N VAL A 122 -10.51 -1.77 43.32
CA VAL A 122 -9.80 -2.32 44.50
C VAL A 122 -8.50 -3.01 44.04
N ALA A 123 -7.39 -2.78 44.75
CA ALA A 123 -6.08 -3.28 44.35
C ALA A 123 -5.95 -4.82 44.34
N CYS A 124 -5.27 -5.34 43.32
CA CYS A 124 -4.77 -6.72 43.31
C CYS A 124 -3.55 -6.87 44.25
N GLY A 125 -3.32 -8.08 44.77
CA GLY A 125 -2.29 -8.35 45.76
C GLY A 125 -1.05 -9.03 45.18
N GLY A 126 0.10 -8.33 45.21
CA GLY A 126 1.45 -8.92 45.29
C GLY A 126 1.96 -9.77 44.12
N ASN A 127 2.77 -9.16 43.25
CA ASN A 127 3.75 -9.76 42.33
C ASN A 127 3.32 -10.91 41.40
N ALA A 128 3.40 -10.65 40.08
CA ALA A 128 3.46 -11.70 39.07
C ALA A 128 4.84 -12.40 39.10
N SER A 129 4.86 -13.66 39.56
CA SER A 129 6.09 -14.47 39.67
C SER A 129 6.41 -15.25 38.39
N SER A 130 7.67 -15.22 37.97
CA SER A 130 8.19 -16.06 36.88
C SER A 130 8.85 -17.33 37.43
N ALA A 131 8.43 -18.49 36.96
CA ALA A 131 9.08 -19.78 37.23
C ALA A 131 9.29 -20.55 35.93
N SER A 132 10.43 -21.25 35.82
CA SER A 132 10.81 -22.09 34.68
C SER A 132 11.21 -23.47 35.20
N SER A 133 10.79 -24.53 34.51
CA SER A 133 11.17 -25.90 34.85
C SER A 133 11.01 -26.86 33.67
N THR A 134 12.12 -27.21 33.02
CA THR A 134 12.30 -28.56 32.45
C THR A 134 12.66 -29.52 33.58
N PRO A 135 12.31 -30.82 33.46
CA PRO A 135 13.33 -31.78 33.03
C PRO A 135 12.81 -32.93 32.13
N SER A 136 13.73 -33.66 31.53
CA SER A 136 13.49 -34.88 30.74
C SER A 136 13.43 -36.14 31.61
N SER A 137 12.80 -37.22 31.12
CA SER A 137 13.44 -38.54 30.89
C SER A 137 12.43 -39.65 30.56
N ILE A 138 12.95 -40.76 30.01
CA ILE A 138 12.22 -41.97 29.59
C ILE A 138 12.57 -43.10 30.57
N PRO A 139 11.63 -44.02 30.87
CA PRO A 139 12.01 -45.44 30.77
C PRO A 139 10.99 -46.29 29.99
N THR A 140 11.49 -47.35 29.36
CA THR A 140 10.72 -48.35 28.59
C THR A 140 10.73 -49.72 29.28
N THR A 141 9.59 -50.42 29.29
CA THR A 141 9.47 -51.90 29.34
C THR A 141 8.07 -52.27 28.83
N SER A 142 7.85 -52.88 27.66
CA SER A 142 8.28 -54.19 27.13
C SER A 142 7.42 -55.38 27.60
N SER A 143 6.60 -55.93 26.70
CA SER A 143 6.08 -57.30 26.75
C SER A 143 5.72 -57.75 25.34
N SER A 144 6.15 -58.96 24.97
CA SER A 144 6.10 -59.47 23.59
C SER A 144 5.06 -60.58 23.42
N ARG A 145 4.53 -60.73 22.20
CA ARG A 145 4.46 -62.05 21.54
C ARG A 145 4.22 -61.92 20.03
N SER A 146 4.83 -62.85 19.30
CA SER A 146 4.76 -62.94 17.83
C SER A 146 3.87 -64.11 17.42
N SER A 147 3.16 -63.98 16.31
CA SER A 147 2.65 -65.11 15.53
C SER A 147 2.37 -64.70 14.09
N SER A 148 3.05 -65.33 13.14
CA SER A 148 2.91 -65.08 11.69
C SER A 148 2.15 -66.22 11.00
N SER A 149 1.12 -65.90 10.23
CA SER A 149 0.53 -66.86 9.26
C SER A 149 -0.29 -66.16 8.17
N THR A 150 0.33 -65.96 7.02
CA THR A 150 -0.34 -65.93 5.70
C THR A 150 -0.41 -67.35 5.13
N PRO A 151 -1.12 -67.62 4.01
CA PRO A 151 -2.22 -66.89 3.37
C PRO A 151 -3.46 -67.79 3.10
N THR A 152 -4.56 -67.25 2.56
CA THR A 152 -5.08 -67.58 1.20
C THR A 152 -6.50 -67.04 0.94
N THR A 153 -6.78 -66.83 -0.35
CA THR A 153 -8.00 -66.31 -0.97
C THR A 153 -9.21 -67.26 -0.92
N SER A 154 -10.41 -66.70 -0.76
CA SER A 154 -11.54 -66.90 -1.70
C SER A 154 -12.65 -65.87 -1.46
N SER A 155 -13.57 -65.72 -2.43
CA SER A 155 -14.38 -64.50 -2.59
C SER A 155 -15.89 -64.74 -2.42
N SER A 156 -16.59 -63.83 -1.73
CA SER A 156 -18.04 -63.62 -1.93
C SER A 156 -18.42 -62.16 -1.60
N ARG A 157 -19.42 -61.63 -2.32
CA ARG A 157 -19.86 -60.22 -2.23
C ARG A 157 -20.74 -59.99 -1.00
N SER A 158 -20.62 -58.80 -0.40
CA SER A 158 -21.78 -58.04 0.12
C SER A 158 -21.44 -56.56 0.22
N SER A 159 -22.04 -55.75 -0.65
CA SER A 159 -21.92 -54.29 -0.62
C SER A 159 -22.96 -53.71 0.36
N SER A 160 -22.56 -53.46 1.61
CA SER A 160 -23.34 -52.71 2.58
C SER A 160 -22.85 -51.27 2.64
N SER A 161 -23.69 -50.32 2.18
CA SER A 161 -23.47 -48.90 2.40
C SER A 161 -23.54 -48.61 3.90
N LEU A 162 -22.47 -48.06 4.48
CA LEU A 162 -22.51 -47.55 5.85
C LEU A 162 -23.57 -46.43 5.95
N PRO A 163 -24.42 -46.41 6.99
CA PRO A 163 -25.37 -45.32 7.18
C PRO A 163 -24.62 -44.01 7.41
N MET A 164 -25.02 -42.94 6.72
CA MET A 164 -24.40 -41.62 6.89
C MET A 164 -24.68 -41.09 8.30
N ASP A 165 -23.61 -40.76 9.04
CA ASP A 165 -23.70 -40.12 10.36
C ASP A 165 -24.39 -38.75 10.21
N SER A 166 -25.37 -38.46 11.07
CA SER A 166 -26.16 -37.23 10.99
C SER A 166 -25.36 -36.04 11.50
N ALA A 167 -25.60 -34.86 10.94
CA ALA A 167 -24.96 -33.65 11.46
C ALA A 167 -25.55 -33.32 12.84
N ARG A 168 -24.78 -33.55 13.89
CA ARG A 168 -25.11 -33.21 15.28
C ARG A 168 -25.02 -31.69 15.50
N TRP A 169 -24.10 -31.03 14.82
CA TRP A 169 -23.96 -29.57 14.82
C TRP A 169 -23.83 -29.06 13.37
N LEU A 170 -24.51 -27.95 13.05
CA LEU A 170 -24.41 -27.24 11.77
C LEU A 170 -23.70 -25.90 11.95
N LEU A 171 -22.87 -25.50 10.99
CA LEU A 171 -22.26 -24.17 10.96
C LEU A 171 -23.27 -23.11 10.50
N ASN A 172 -23.37 -22.03 11.27
CA ASN A 172 -24.22 -20.90 10.94
C ASN A 172 -23.44 -19.87 10.10
N ASN A 173 -23.62 -19.87 8.77
CA ASN A 173 -22.84 -19.01 7.87
C ASN A 173 -23.00 -17.52 8.19
N THR A 174 -24.22 -17.03 8.49
CA THR A 174 -24.48 -15.59 8.71
C THR A 174 -23.95 -15.06 10.05
N LYS A 175 -23.59 -15.92 11.00
CA LYS A 175 -22.89 -15.56 12.24
C LYS A 175 -21.39 -15.89 12.20
N SER A 176 -20.95 -16.67 11.22
CA SER A 176 -19.57 -17.11 11.10
C SER A 176 -18.78 -16.22 10.14
N VAL A 177 -17.48 -16.08 10.37
CA VAL A 177 -16.58 -15.41 9.44
C VAL A 177 -15.21 -16.09 9.46
N LEU A 178 -14.58 -16.18 8.29
CA LEU A 178 -13.16 -16.46 8.14
C LEU A 178 -12.55 -15.33 7.32
N ASN A 179 -11.45 -14.78 7.81
CA ASN A 179 -10.68 -13.73 7.15
C ASN A 179 -9.24 -14.18 6.99
N PHE A 180 -8.57 -13.66 5.98
CA PHE A 180 -7.14 -13.84 5.79
C PHE A 180 -6.50 -12.55 5.28
N VAL A 181 -5.23 -12.32 5.64
CA VAL A 181 -4.50 -11.09 5.32
C VAL A 181 -3.43 -11.36 4.27
N SER A 182 -3.43 -10.54 3.22
CA SER A 182 -2.37 -10.46 2.23
C SER A 182 -1.64 -9.12 2.40
N VAL A 183 -0.30 -9.14 2.46
CA VAL A 183 0.50 -7.90 2.38
C VAL A 183 1.03 -7.75 0.97
N LYS A 184 0.75 -6.63 0.30
CA LYS A 184 1.32 -6.29 -1.01
C LYS A 184 2.26 -5.09 -0.88
N ASN A 185 3.23 -4.99 -1.78
CA ASN A 185 4.22 -3.90 -1.84
C ASN A 185 5.02 -3.68 -0.53
N THR A 186 5.13 -4.72 0.31
CA THR A 186 5.76 -4.78 1.64
C THR A 186 5.04 -4.07 2.80
N ASP A 187 4.14 -3.13 2.55
CA ASP A 187 3.47 -2.29 3.57
C ASP A 187 1.93 -2.37 3.55
N VAL A 188 1.30 -2.48 2.38
CA VAL A 188 -0.16 -2.48 2.26
C VAL A 188 -0.76 -3.84 2.64
N ALA A 189 -1.20 -3.98 3.89
CA ALA A 189 -2.01 -5.10 4.35
C ALA A 189 -3.47 -4.97 3.89
N GLU A 190 -3.99 -5.99 3.20
CA GLU A 190 -5.38 -6.12 2.79
C GLU A 190 -6.02 -7.36 3.45
N THR A 191 -7.24 -7.22 3.96
CA THR A 191 -8.02 -8.33 4.53
C THR A 191 -9.05 -8.82 3.52
N PHE A 192 -9.10 -10.13 3.29
CA PHE A 192 -10.04 -10.81 2.40
C PHE A 192 -10.87 -11.85 3.17
N THR A 193 -12.04 -12.22 2.63
CA THR A 193 -12.98 -13.16 3.27
C THR A 193 -13.64 -14.08 2.23
N PHE A 194 -14.44 -15.05 2.68
CA PHE A 194 -15.24 -15.92 1.83
C PHE A 194 -16.73 -15.75 2.17
N GLY A 195 -17.55 -15.50 1.15
CA GLY A 195 -19.00 -15.29 1.32
C GLY A 195 -19.79 -16.56 1.65
N GLN A 196 -19.19 -17.74 1.49
CA GLN A 196 -19.79 -19.02 1.84
C GLN A 196 -18.86 -19.85 2.71
N LEU A 197 -19.30 -20.13 3.93
CA LEU A 197 -18.70 -21.08 4.86
C LEU A 197 -19.71 -22.21 5.08
N GLN A 198 -19.26 -23.45 4.95
CA GLN A 198 -20.04 -24.63 5.27
C GLN A 198 -19.30 -25.43 6.36
N GLY A 199 -20.05 -26.13 7.21
CA GLY A 199 -19.44 -26.99 8.20
C GLY A 199 -20.44 -27.79 9.00
N THR A 200 -20.01 -28.96 9.45
CA THR A 200 -20.79 -29.90 10.26
C THR A 200 -19.91 -30.59 11.29
N VAL A 201 -20.50 -31.00 12.40
CA VAL A 201 -19.91 -32.02 13.28
C VAL A 201 -20.86 -33.20 13.34
N SER A 202 -20.35 -34.41 13.12
CA SER A 202 -21.09 -35.67 13.17
C SER A 202 -21.53 -36.04 14.61
N SER A 203 -22.36 -37.08 14.79
CA SER A 203 -22.63 -37.59 16.14
C SER A 203 -21.39 -38.19 16.81
N SER A 204 -20.49 -38.76 16.01
CA SER A 204 -19.16 -39.26 16.38
C SER A 204 -18.10 -38.19 16.67
N GLY A 205 -18.39 -36.90 16.44
CA GLY A 205 -17.48 -35.78 16.75
C GLY A 205 -16.47 -35.43 15.65
N GLN A 206 -16.52 -36.09 14.49
CA GLN A 206 -15.77 -35.67 13.31
C GLN A 206 -16.33 -34.33 12.84
N ALA A 207 -15.52 -33.28 12.95
CA ALA A 207 -15.81 -31.96 12.40
C ALA A 207 -15.22 -31.84 10.99
N THR A 208 -16.01 -31.28 10.07
CA THR A 208 -15.61 -30.95 8.70
C THR A 208 -16.03 -29.51 8.42
N MET A 209 -15.07 -28.67 8.02
CA MET A 209 -15.30 -27.34 7.42
C MET A 209 -15.04 -27.43 5.91
N THR A 210 -15.90 -26.80 5.12
CA THR A 210 -15.76 -26.70 3.66
C THR A 210 -15.97 -25.24 3.24
N ILE A 211 -15.05 -24.71 2.44
CA ILE A 211 -15.11 -23.35 1.90
C ILE A 211 -15.04 -23.44 0.36
N PRO A 212 -16.14 -23.14 -0.35
CA PRO A 212 -16.12 -23.00 -1.80
C PRO A 212 -15.21 -21.83 -2.19
N LEU A 213 -14.09 -22.11 -2.86
CA LEU A 213 -13.06 -21.11 -3.18
C LEU A 213 -13.55 -20.08 -4.21
N ALA A 214 -14.58 -20.41 -4.98
CA ALA A 214 -15.33 -19.48 -5.81
C ALA A 214 -16.02 -18.35 -5.02
N SER A 215 -16.26 -18.52 -3.71
CA SER A 215 -16.90 -17.50 -2.86
C SER A 215 -15.94 -16.43 -2.31
N ILE A 216 -14.70 -16.36 -2.81
CA ILE A 216 -13.69 -15.35 -2.43
C ILE A 216 -14.20 -13.92 -2.64
N LEU A 217 -14.11 -13.09 -1.59
CA LEU A 217 -14.47 -11.68 -1.58
C LEU A 217 -13.26 -10.83 -1.17
N THR A 218 -12.71 -10.10 -2.14
CA THR A 218 -11.59 -9.15 -1.94
C THR A 218 -11.97 -7.68 -2.13
N GLY A 219 -13.27 -7.39 -2.27
CA GLY A 219 -13.79 -6.07 -2.62
C GLY A 219 -13.50 -5.60 -4.05
N VAL A 220 -12.88 -6.44 -4.89
CA VAL A 220 -12.50 -6.14 -6.28
C VAL A 220 -12.78 -7.36 -7.16
N ASP A 221 -13.79 -7.30 -8.02
CA ASP A 221 -14.30 -8.49 -8.73
C ASP A 221 -13.27 -9.14 -9.67
N ILE A 222 -12.52 -8.32 -10.43
CA ILE A 222 -11.44 -8.83 -11.28
C ILE A 222 -10.33 -9.52 -10.48
N ARG A 223 -10.13 -9.16 -9.21
CA ARG A 223 -9.21 -9.87 -8.30
C ARG A 223 -9.82 -11.16 -7.77
N ASN A 224 -11.12 -11.20 -7.48
CA ASN A 224 -11.83 -12.43 -7.11
C ASN A 224 -11.65 -13.48 -8.23
N THR A 225 -11.94 -13.13 -9.49
CA THR A 225 -11.76 -14.02 -10.66
C THR A 225 -10.31 -14.45 -10.86
N ARG A 226 -9.34 -13.54 -10.69
CA ARG A 226 -7.91 -13.90 -10.77
C ARG A 226 -7.49 -14.84 -9.65
N MET A 227 -7.95 -14.67 -8.42
CA MET A 227 -7.62 -15.60 -7.32
C MET A 227 -8.23 -16.99 -7.55
N GLN A 228 -9.44 -17.06 -8.11
CA GLN A 228 -10.08 -18.33 -8.50
C GLN A 228 -9.24 -19.10 -9.53
N SER A 229 -8.79 -18.44 -10.60
CA SER A 229 -8.11 -19.11 -11.72
C SER A 229 -6.59 -19.23 -11.59
N MET A 230 -5.92 -18.22 -11.03
CA MET A 230 -4.44 -18.12 -10.99
C MET A 230 -3.82 -18.62 -9.67
N LEU A 231 -4.61 -18.72 -8.59
CA LEU A 231 -4.11 -19.10 -7.27
C LEU A 231 -4.80 -20.35 -6.73
N PHE A 232 -6.13 -20.40 -6.72
CA PHE A 232 -6.88 -21.52 -6.15
C PHE A 232 -7.16 -22.66 -7.13
N GLU A 233 -6.97 -22.44 -8.43
CA GLU A 233 -7.28 -23.41 -9.50
C GLU A 233 -8.73 -23.96 -9.40
N SER A 234 -9.66 -23.11 -8.96
CA SER A 234 -10.96 -23.53 -8.39
C SER A 234 -11.97 -24.09 -9.40
N ASN A 235 -11.62 -24.16 -10.68
CA ASN A 235 -12.42 -24.87 -11.70
C ASN A 235 -12.34 -26.39 -11.53
N TYR A 236 -11.25 -26.89 -10.96
CA TYR A 236 -11.03 -28.31 -10.70
C TYR A 236 -10.58 -28.62 -9.27
N LEU A 237 -10.20 -27.61 -8.48
CA LEU A 237 -10.06 -27.68 -7.03
C LEU A 237 -11.05 -26.71 -6.32
N PRO A 238 -12.38 -26.90 -6.49
CA PRO A 238 -13.39 -25.92 -6.06
C PRO A 238 -13.47 -25.63 -4.56
N ASN A 239 -12.92 -26.48 -3.69
CA ASN A 239 -13.07 -26.35 -2.23
C ASN A 239 -11.75 -26.42 -1.46
N LEU A 240 -11.67 -25.63 -0.39
CA LEU A 240 -10.78 -25.86 0.75
C LEU A 240 -11.54 -26.66 1.80
N HIS A 241 -10.89 -27.65 2.41
CA HIS A 241 -11.45 -28.40 3.54
C HIS A 241 -10.54 -28.36 4.77
N PHE A 242 -11.13 -28.34 5.97
CA PHE A 242 -10.42 -28.64 7.21
C PHE A 242 -11.20 -29.68 8.02
N THR A 243 -10.52 -30.75 8.44
CA THR A 243 -11.12 -31.82 9.27
C THR A 243 -10.38 -31.98 10.59
N THR A 244 -11.12 -32.16 11.68
CA THR A 244 -10.56 -32.41 13.02
C THR A 244 -11.54 -33.23 13.86
N GLN A 245 -11.04 -34.04 14.80
CA GLN A 245 -11.88 -34.72 15.77
C GLN A 245 -12.15 -33.80 16.95
N LEU A 246 -13.41 -33.64 17.35
CA LEU A 246 -13.80 -32.91 18.55
C LEU A 246 -14.17 -33.87 19.69
N ASP A 247 -13.73 -33.55 20.91
CA ASP A 247 -14.28 -34.15 22.12
C ASP A 247 -15.66 -33.53 22.42
N LEU A 248 -16.70 -34.19 21.90
CA LEU A 248 -18.08 -33.80 22.14
C LEU A 248 -18.51 -33.98 23.60
N VAL A 249 -17.86 -34.85 24.39
CA VAL A 249 -18.19 -35.05 25.80
C VAL A 249 -17.70 -33.85 26.62
N ALA A 250 -16.47 -33.38 26.37
CA ALA A 250 -15.96 -32.14 26.96
C ALA A 250 -16.82 -30.92 26.56
N ILE A 251 -17.18 -30.79 25.29
CA ILE A 251 -18.03 -29.69 24.79
C ILE A 251 -19.46 -29.79 25.36
N ASP A 252 -19.99 -30.99 25.58
CA ASP A 252 -21.30 -31.18 26.24
C ASP A 252 -21.24 -30.87 27.75
N ALA A 253 -20.15 -31.21 28.43
CA ALA A 253 -19.94 -30.96 29.86
C ALA A 253 -19.71 -29.46 30.20
N MET A 254 -19.25 -28.65 29.24
CA MET A 254 -19.18 -27.19 29.40
C MET A 254 -20.56 -26.61 29.78
N ALA A 255 -20.59 -25.69 30.74
CA ALA A 255 -21.80 -24.93 31.08
C ALA A 255 -22.10 -23.84 30.03
N ALA A 256 -23.36 -23.42 29.88
CA ALA A 256 -23.69 -22.24 29.09
C ALA A 256 -23.05 -20.98 29.72
N GLY A 257 -22.49 -20.10 28.88
CA GLY A 257 -21.65 -18.97 29.29
C GLY A 257 -20.18 -19.31 29.58
N SER A 258 -19.81 -20.60 29.65
CA SER A 258 -18.42 -20.99 29.92
C SER A 258 -17.52 -20.96 28.67
N THR A 259 -16.22 -20.79 28.91
CA THR A 259 -15.17 -20.85 27.89
C THR A 259 -14.18 -21.97 28.20
N SER A 260 -13.54 -22.50 27.16
CA SER A 260 -12.45 -23.48 27.26
C SER A 260 -11.42 -23.19 26.15
N THR A 261 -10.20 -23.70 26.31
CA THR A 261 -9.23 -23.76 25.21
C THR A 261 -9.00 -25.22 24.85
N LEU A 262 -9.14 -25.56 23.57
CA LEU A 262 -8.82 -26.88 23.03
C LEU A 262 -7.69 -26.74 22.02
N SER A 263 -6.64 -27.57 22.15
CA SER A 263 -5.65 -27.73 21.08
C SER A 263 -6.27 -28.58 19.98
N LEU A 264 -6.58 -27.98 18.83
CA LEU A 264 -7.16 -28.68 17.69
C LEU A 264 -6.06 -29.03 16.69
N THR A 265 -5.82 -30.33 16.51
CA THR A 265 -5.02 -30.88 15.41
C THR A 265 -5.97 -31.46 14.36
N GLY A 266 -5.73 -31.10 13.10
CA GLY A 266 -6.55 -31.54 11.98
C GLY A 266 -5.80 -31.50 10.66
N SER A 267 -6.47 -31.87 9.58
CA SER A 267 -5.93 -31.84 8.22
C SER A 267 -6.50 -30.66 7.46
N LEU A 268 -5.65 -29.75 6.98
CA LEU A 268 -6.01 -28.72 6.01
C LEU A 268 -5.74 -29.26 4.60
N ILE A 269 -6.77 -29.24 3.75
CA ILE A 269 -6.74 -29.64 2.35
C ILE A 269 -6.96 -28.40 1.50
N LEU A 270 -5.95 -28.03 0.71
CA LEU A 270 -5.97 -26.82 -0.11
C LEU A 270 -5.05 -27.01 -1.33
N HIS A 271 -5.49 -26.57 -2.51
CA HIS A 271 -4.68 -26.55 -3.74
C HIS A 271 -4.01 -27.91 -4.08
N GLY A 272 -4.73 -29.01 -3.85
CA GLY A 272 -4.23 -30.36 -4.16
C GLY A 272 -3.17 -30.88 -3.19
N VAL A 273 -3.00 -30.26 -2.02
CA VAL A 273 -2.08 -30.71 -0.97
C VAL A 273 -2.82 -30.85 0.37
N ILE A 274 -2.50 -31.92 1.13
CA ILE A 274 -2.93 -32.10 2.53
C ILE A 274 -1.76 -31.77 3.46
N LYS A 275 -2.01 -30.98 4.50
CA LYS A 275 -1.05 -30.74 5.59
C LYS A 275 -1.73 -30.91 6.96
N PRO A 276 -1.02 -31.49 7.96
CA PRO A 276 -1.46 -31.38 9.34
C PRO A 276 -1.37 -29.91 9.80
N LEU A 277 -2.37 -29.47 10.55
CA LEU A 277 -2.48 -28.13 11.09
C LEU A 277 -2.94 -28.21 12.56
N THR A 278 -2.17 -27.60 13.46
CA THR A 278 -2.46 -27.57 14.90
C THR A 278 -2.57 -26.13 15.40
N PHE A 279 -3.65 -25.81 16.12
CA PHE A 279 -3.83 -24.49 16.74
C PHE A 279 -4.68 -24.55 18.01
N GLU A 280 -4.43 -23.61 18.92
CA GLU A 280 -5.26 -23.41 20.12
C GLU A 280 -6.56 -22.69 19.76
N ALA A 281 -7.69 -23.38 19.90
CA ALA A 281 -9.03 -22.83 19.71
C ALA A 281 -9.63 -22.39 21.05
N LEU A 282 -10.04 -21.12 21.14
CA LEU A 282 -10.97 -20.66 22.16
C LEU A 282 -12.37 -21.18 21.79
N VAL A 283 -12.95 -21.97 22.68
CA VAL A 283 -14.32 -22.50 22.60
C VAL A 283 -15.18 -21.72 23.58
N ILE A 284 -16.32 -21.20 23.12
CA ILE A 284 -17.31 -20.51 23.96
C ILE A 284 -18.65 -21.19 23.78
N LYS A 285 -19.26 -21.69 24.85
CA LYS A 285 -20.59 -22.31 24.79
C LYS A 285 -21.65 -21.29 25.18
N HIS A 286 -22.32 -20.72 24.18
CA HIS A 286 -23.35 -19.69 24.37
C HIS A 286 -24.64 -20.25 24.96
N ALA A 287 -25.00 -21.48 24.56
CA ALA A 287 -26.17 -22.21 25.06
C ALA A 287 -25.97 -23.72 24.91
N ASN A 288 -26.89 -24.53 25.45
CA ASN A 288 -26.87 -25.99 25.29
C ASN A 288 -26.91 -26.44 23.81
N ASN A 289 -27.40 -25.57 22.91
CA ASN A 289 -27.46 -25.78 21.47
C ASN A 289 -26.62 -24.78 20.65
N SER A 290 -25.70 -24.02 21.26
CA SER A 290 -24.90 -23.01 20.55
C SER A 290 -23.49 -22.90 21.12
N VAL A 291 -22.49 -23.10 20.27
CA VAL A 291 -21.05 -23.02 20.59
C VAL A 291 -20.33 -22.21 19.51
N SER A 292 -19.24 -21.52 19.85
CA SER A 292 -18.35 -20.90 18.86
C SER A 292 -16.89 -21.24 19.07
N PHE A 293 -16.17 -21.39 17.96
CA PHE A 293 -14.74 -21.63 17.88
C PHE A 293 -14.04 -20.42 17.22
N SER A 294 -12.89 -20.02 17.78
CA SER A 294 -11.99 -19.03 17.17
C SER A 294 -10.55 -19.32 17.62
N PRO A 295 -9.53 -19.20 16.75
CA PRO A 295 -8.15 -19.47 17.15
C PRO A 295 -7.64 -18.37 18.07
N ARG A 296 -6.88 -18.73 19.13
CA ARG A 296 -6.33 -17.78 20.13
C ARG A 296 -5.23 -16.85 19.59
N LYS A 297 -4.66 -17.19 18.43
CA LYS A 297 -3.70 -16.39 17.66
C LYS A 297 -3.96 -16.64 16.17
N PRO A 298 -3.62 -15.71 15.26
CA PRO A 298 -3.74 -15.96 13.83
C PRO A 298 -2.99 -17.22 13.41
N ILE A 299 -3.65 -18.04 12.59
CA ILE A 299 -3.08 -19.23 11.98
C ILE A 299 -2.30 -18.78 10.76
N VAL A 300 -0.97 -18.86 10.79
CA VAL A 300 -0.15 -18.49 9.61
C VAL A 300 -0.10 -19.67 8.65
N ILE A 301 -0.72 -19.50 7.48
CA ILE A 301 -0.60 -20.41 6.34
C ILE A 301 0.54 -19.92 5.46
N ASN A 302 1.40 -20.81 5.01
CA ASN A 302 2.52 -20.50 4.12
C ASN A 302 2.23 -21.07 2.72
N SER A 303 2.33 -20.24 1.68
CA SER A 303 1.92 -20.64 0.32
C SER A 303 2.79 -21.78 -0.24
N THR A 304 4.07 -21.84 0.15
CA THR A 304 4.99 -22.90 -0.30
C THR A 304 4.59 -24.29 0.22
N ASP A 305 3.85 -24.38 1.34
CA ASP A 305 3.39 -25.65 1.87
C ASP A 305 2.25 -26.28 1.05
N PHE A 306 1.56 -25.49 0.24
CA PHE A 306 0.42 -25.92 -0.56
C PHE A 306 0.65 -25.70 -2.06
N ASP A 307 1.90 -25.61 -2.53
CA ASP A 307 2.27 -25.30 -3.92
C ASP A 307 1.69 -23.96 -4.47
N LEU A 308 1.16 -23.08 -3.61
CA LEU A 308 0.44 -21.85 -3.99
C LEU A 308 1.36 -20.69 -4.41
N ASN A 309 2.66 -20.79 -4.19
CA ASN A 309 3.57 -19.66 -4.35
C ASN A 309 3.75 -19.21 -5.81
N ALA A 310 3.65 -20.10 -6.79
CA ALA A 310 3.61 -19.71 -8.20
C ALA A 310 2.35 -18.91 -8.56
N GLY A 311 1.21 -19.25 -7.95
CA GLY A 311 -0.04 -18.52 -8.12
C GLY A 311 0.00 -17.12 -7.51
N ILE A 312 0.67 -16.96 -6.36
CA ILE A 312 0.95 -15.64 -5.77
C ILE A 312 1.83 -14.79 -6.70
N GLU A 313 2.87 -15.38 -7.30
CA GLU A 313 3.74 -14.69 -8.26
C GLU A 313 3.00 -14.31 -9.56
N LEU A 314 2.12 -15.18 -10.07
CA LEU A 314 1.26 -14.88 -11.21
C LEU A 314 0.26 -13.75 -10.90
N LEU A 315 -0.36 -13.77 -9.72
CA LEU A 315 -1.20 -12.65 -9.24
C LEU A 315 -0.40 -11.36 -9.12
N ARG A 316 0.83 -11.42 -8.60
CA ARG A 316 1.73 -10.27 -8.44
C ARG A 316 2.00 -9.62 -9.81
N MET A 317 2.45 -10.40 -10.78
CA MET A 317 2.69 -9.93 -12.15
C MET A 317 1.43 -9.36 -12.80
N THR A 318 0.30 -10.09 -12.73
CA THR A 318 -0.98 -9.69 -13.36
C THR A 318 -1.59 -8.44 -12.71
N ALA A 319 -1.30 -8.17 -11.44
CA ALA A 319 -1.73 -6.95 -10.73
C ALA A 319 -0.79 -5.75 -10.95
N GLY A 320 0.38 -5.93 -11.59
CA GLY A 320 1.46 -4.94 -11.57
C GLY A 320 2.01 -4.69 -10.16
N ALA A 321 1.77 -5.62 -9.22
CA ALA A 321 2.23 -5.51 -7.84
C ALA A 321 3.72 -5.79 -7.75
N THR A 322 4.36 -5.21 -6.74
CA THR A 322 5.82 -5.25 -6.61
C THR A 322 6.27 -6.42 -5.73
N THR A 323 5.52 -6.69 -4.66
CA THR A 323 5.57 -7.91 -3.86
C THR A 323 4.16 -8.32 -3.45
N ILE A 324 3.93 -9.61 -3.18
CA ILE A 324 2.79 -10.14 -2.42
C ILE A 324 3.36 -11.17 -1.44
N GLY A 325 2.98 -11.11 -0.17
CA GLY A 325 3.52 -11.96 0.89
C GLY A 325 3.08 -13.42 0.80
N GLU A 326 4.04 -14.35 0.88
CA GLU A 326 3.79 -15.80 0.86
C GLU A 326 3.27 -16.36 2.20
N LYS A 327 3.42 -15.61 3.30
CA LYS A 327 2.88 -15.95 4.63
C LYS A 327 1.56 -15.20 4.85
N VAL A 328 0.48 -15.95 5.01
CA VAL A 328 -0.91 -15.48 5.07
C VAL A 328 -1.49 -15.77 6.47
N PRO A 329 -1.65 -14.75 7.34
CA PRO A 329 -2.39 -14.89 8.59
C PRO A 329 -3.88 -15.12 8.33
N VAL A 330 -4.43 -16.18 8.90
CA VAL A 330 -5.85 -16.56 8.85
C VAL A 330 -6.46 -16.47 10.25
N TYR A 331 -7.66 -15.92 10.37
CA TYR A 331 -8.42 -15.88 11.61
C TYR A 331 -9.91 -16.06 11.34
N PHE A 332 -10.61 -16.74 12.23
CA PHE A 332 -12.03 -17.02 12.08
C PHE A 332 -12.78 -16.90 13.40
N LYS A 333 -14.09 -16.71 13.31
CA LYS A 333 -15.02 -17.01 14.38
C LYS A 333 -16.18 -17.79 13.78
N MET A 334 -16.30 -19.05 14.15
CA MET A 334 -17.32 -19.95 13.63
C MET A 334 -18.33 -20.26 14.72
N PHE A 335 -19.61 -20.11 14.42
CA PHE A 335 -20.71 -20.48 15.31
C PHE A 335 -21.35 -21.77 14.80
N LEU A 336 -21.43 -22.77 15.68
CA LEU A 336 -22.13 -24.02 15.42
C LEU A 336 -23.40 -24.09 16.26
N THR A 337 -24.50 -24.52 15.65
CA THR A 337 -25.79 -24.75 16.32
C THR A 337 -26.13 -26.24 16.34
N LYS A 338 -26.52 -26.75 17.51
CA LYS A 338 -27.06 -28.11 17.71
C LYS A 338 -28.54 -28.11 17.33
N ASP A 339 -28.78 -27.76 16.09
CA ASP A 339 -30.09 -27.63 15.48
C ASP A 339 -29.97 -28.17 14.06
N ASN A 340 -30.64 -29.27 13.79
CA ASN A 340 -30.66 -29.94 12.48
C ASN A 340 -32.11 -30.34 12.15
N PRO A 341 -33.00 -29.35 11.96
CA PRO A 341 -34.44 -29.58 11.82
C PRO A 341 -34.81 -30.22 10.47
N THR A 342 -33.82 -30.32 9.57
CA THR A 342 -33.94 -30.84 8.20
C THR A 342 -33.24 -32.18 7.99
N ASN A 343 -32.74 -32.82 9.07
CA ASN A 343 -32.02 -34.12 9.03
C ASN A 343 -30.85 -34.15 8.02
N LEU A 344 -30.09 -33.05 7.91
CA LEU A 344 -28.92 -32.99 7.05
C LEU A 344 -27.84 -33.99 7.52
N PRO A 345 -27.21 -34.74 6.61
CA PRO A 345 -26.07 -35.60 6.93
C PRO A 345 -24.86 -34.75 7.30
N ALA A 346 -23.91 -35.32 8.04
CA ALA A 346 -22.60 -34.69 8.20
C ALA A 346 -21.87 -34.62 6.84
N ILE A 347 -21.06 -33.59 6.63
CA ILE A 347 -20.20 -33.47 5.44
C ILE A 347 -19.13 -34.54 5.52
N ASN A 348 -19.41 -35.67 4.86
CA ASN A 348 -18.42 -36.68 4.54
C ASN A 348 -17.63 -36.22 3.30
N LEU A 349 -16.31 -36.31 3.36
CA LEU A 349 -15.45 -36.00 2.22
C LEU A 349 -15.33 -37.22 1.30
N ALA A 350 -14.92 -36.99 0.05
CA ALA A 350 -14.58 -38.10 -0.84
C ALA A 350 -13.42 -38.92 -0.26
N THR A 351 -13.45 -40.24 -0.43
CA THR A 351 -12.32 -41.12 -0.08
C THR A 351 -11.07 -40.63 -0.78
N VAL A 352 -9.94 -40.54 -0.05
CA VAL A 352 -8.64 -40.19 -0.61
C VAL A 352 -8.28 -41.17 -1.74
N PRO A 353 -8.02 -40.71 -2.99
CA PRO A 353 -7.58 -41.57 -4.07
C PRO A 353 -6.25 -42.26 -3.79
N ASN A 354 -6.04 -43.43 -4.40
CA ASN A 354 -4.76 -44.11 -4.32
C ASN A 354 -3.67 -43.30 -5.05
N THR A 355 -2.45 -43.35 -4.51
CA THR A 355 -1.31 -42.56 -5.01
C THR A 355 -0.83 -43.10 -6.37
N PRO A 356 -0.62 -42.24 -7.38
CA PRO A 356 -0.02 -42.66 -8.65
C PRO A 356 1.38 -43.25 -8.42
N LEU A 357 1.63 -44.47 -8.91
CA LEU A 357 2.89 -45.18 -8.68
C LEU A 357 3.77 -45.20 -9.92
N ASN A 358 5.06 -45.49 -9.74
CA ASN A 358 6.02 -45.71 -10.82
C ASN A 358 6.05 -44.57 -11.84
N LEU A 359 6.09 -43.31 -11.39
CA LEU A 359 6.28 -42.17 -12.28
C LEU A 359 7.66 -42.28 -12.92
N VAL A 360 7.68 -42.48 -14.23
CA VAL A 360 8.87 -42.50 -15.07
C VAL A 360 8.70 -41.50 -16.21
N GLY A 361 9.79 -41.07 -16.82
CA GLY A 361 9.71 -40.28 -18.03
C GLY A 361 11.00 -40.27 -18.82
N ASN A 362 10.89 -39.87 -20.09
CA ASN A 362 12.00 -39.80 -21.03
C ASN A 362 11.87 -38.51 -21.85
N VAL A 363 12.99 -37.89 -22.23
CA VAL A 363 13.00 -36.67 -23.05
C VAL A 363 13.59 -36.94 -24.41
N SER A 364 12.78 -36.76 -25.45
CA SER A 364 13.22 -36.73 -26.85
C SER A 364 14.12 -35.51 -27.07
N GLN A 365 15.43 -35.71 -27.11
CA GLN A 365 16.41 -34.62 -27.27
C GLN A 365 16.28 -33.89 -28.62
N GLY A 366 15.63 -34.50 -29.63
CA GLY A 366 15.42 -33.91 -30.96
C GLY A 366 14.12 -33.11 -31.12
N SER A 367 13.11 -33.32 -30.27
CA SER A 367 11.80 -32.63 -30.35
C SER A 367 11.41 -31.87 -29.08
N GLY A 368 12.14 -32.06 -27.98
CA GLY A 368 11.82 -31.47 -26.68
C GLY A 368 10.78 -32.24 -25.87
N ASP A 369 10.15 -33.28 -26.43
CA ASP A 369 9.03 -33.97 -25.80
C ASP A 369 9.48 -34.79 -24.58
N ALA A 370 9.02 -34.38 -23.40
CA ALA A 370 9.19 -35.05 -22.12
C ALA A 370 7.93 -35.88 -21.82
N THR A 371 7.95 -37.15 -22.23
CA THR A 371 6.83 -38.08 -22.01
C THR A 371 6.93 -38.68 -20.61
N LEU A 372 5.98 -38.32 -19.74
CA LEU A 372 5.74 -38.91 -18.43
C LEU A 372 4.76 -40.07 -18.54
N ASN A 373 4.99 -41.14 -17.77
CA ASN A 373 4.05 -42.26 -17.62
C ASN A 373 4.02 -42.69 -16.16
N TRP A 374 2.85 -43.10 -15.66
CA TRP A 374 2.66 -43.63 -14.31
C TRP A 374 1.66 -44.79 -14.32
N ALA A 375 1.73 -45.63 -13.30
CA ALA A 375 0.66 -46.57 -12.98
C ALA A 375 -0.45 -45.82 -12.24
N ASP A 376 -1.62 -45.75 -12.87
CA ASP A 376 -2.84 -45.50 -12.11
C ASP A 376 -3.12 -46.70 -11.20
N THR A 377 -3.49 -46.42 -9.96
CA THR A 377 -3.87 -47.40 -8.93
C THR A 377 -5.19 -47.03 -8.25
N SER A 378 -5.81 -45.94 -8.67
CA SER A 378 -7.06 -45.42 -8.16
C SER A 378 -8.27 -46.00 -8.93
N SER A 379 -9.46 -45.81 -8.39
CA SER A 379 -10.72 -46.11 -9.08
C SER A 379 -11.86 -45.18 -8.62
N ASN A 380 -11.49 -44.03 -8.06
CA ASN A 380 -12.38 -43.09 -7.37
C ASN A 380 -11.93 -41.63 -7.50
N GLU A 381 -10.91 -41.38 -8.32
CA GLU A 381 -10.41 -40.07 -8.70
C GLU A 381 -11.32 -39.43 -9.77
N THR A 382 -11.36 -38.10 -9.76
CA THR A 382 -11.96 -37.29 -10.83
C THR A 382 -10.92 -36.80 -11.83
N GLY A 383 -9.62 -36.86 -11.48
CA GLY A 383 -8.53 -36.43 -12.35
C GLY A 383 -7.13 -36.53 -11.73
N PHE A 384 -6.14 -36.08 -12.48
CA PHE A 384 -4.73 -36.02 -12.09
C PHE A 384 -4.13 -34.62 -12.34
N LEU A 385 -3.45 -34.09 -11.33
CA LEU A 385 -2.63 -32.89 -11.44
C LEU A 385 -1.22 -33.27 -11.84
N VAL A 386 -0.78 -32.82 -13.02
CA VAL A 386 0.64 -32.86 -13.41
C VAL A 386 1.30 -31.60 -12.85
N ARG A 387 2.05 -31.72 -11.75
CA ARG A 387 2.80 -30.59 -11.16
C ARG A 387 4.24 -30.61 -11.66
N ARG A 388 4.70 -29.48 -12.22
CA ARG A 388 6.11 -29.24 -12.63
C ARG A 388 6.73 -28.14 -11.76
N LYS A 389 7.94 -28.38 -11.24
CA LYS A 389 8.76 -27.38 -10.59
C LYS A 389 9.54 -26.57 -11.64
N GLY A 390 9.41 -25.25 -11.63
CA GLY A 390 10.15 -24.34 -12.51
C GLY A 390 11.61 -24.16 -12.11
N LEU A 391 12.39 -23.49 -12.97
CA LEU A 391 13.77 -23.08 -12.67
C LEU A 391 13.85 -22.06 -11.52
N ASP A 392 12.73 -21.39 -11.20
CA ASP A 392 12.55 -20.53 -10.03
C ASP A 392 12.25 -21.32 -8.74
N GLY A 393 12.24 -22.66 -8.81
CA GLY A 393 11.98 -23.55 -7.68
C GLY A 393 10.50 -23.71 -7.30
N ARG A 394 9.56 -23.03 -7.97
CA ARG A 394 8.13 -23.06 -7.63
C ARG A 394 7.37 -24.16 -8.35
N TRP A 395 6.38 -24.75 -7.70
CA TRP A 395 5.49 -25.74 -8.32
C TRP A 395 4.36 -25.06 -9.12
N THR A 396 4.04 -25.61 -10.29
CA THR A 396 2.94 -25.16 -11.16
C THR A 396 2.16 -26.36 -11.68
N THR A 397 0.85 -26.23 -11.91
CA THR A 397 0.14 -27.20 -12.76
C THR A 397 0.57 -27.01 -14.21
N LYS A 398 0.88 -28.11 -14.89
CA LYS A 398 1.07 -28.15 -16.35
C LYS A 398 -0.16 -28.70 -17.07
N ALA A 399 -0.80 -29.70 -16.48
CA ALA A 399 -2.09 -30.20 -16.93
C ALA A 399 -2.94 -30.66 -15.74
N ASN A 400 -4.25 -30.47 -15.89
CA ASN A 400 -5.25 -31.22 -15.17
C ASN A 400 -5.86 -32.24 -16.13
N LEU A 401 -5.70 -33.52 -15.84
CA LEU A 401 -6.13 -34.65 -16.68
C LEU A 401 -7.36 -35.32 -16.08
N GLY A 402 -8.15 -36.01 -16.90
CA GLY A 402 -9.32 -36.76 -16.43
C GLY A 402 -8.94 -38.03 -15.65
N ALA A 403 -9.93 -38.66 -15.03
CA ALA A 403 -9.82 -39.99 -14.44
C ALA A 403 -9.24 -41.03 -15.44
N ASN A 404 -8.59 -42.10 -14.94
CA ASN A 404 -7.94 -43.15 -15.74
C ASN A 404 -6.77 -42.71 -16.67
N PHE A 405 -6.27 -41.47 -16.58
CA PHE A 405 -5.07 -41.06 -17.34
C PHE A 405 -3.78 -41.61 -16.71
N SER A 406 -2.89 -42.15 -17.54
CA SER A 406 -1.61 -42.77 -17.16
C SER A 406 -0.38 -42.20 -17.86
N THR A 407 -0.55 -41.19 -18.71
CA THR A 407 0.52 -40.59 -19.54
C THR A 407 0.28 -39.10 -19.79
N TYR A 408 1.37 -38.35 -19.98
CA TYR A 408 1.36 -36.93 -20.35
C TYR A 408 2.64 -36.58 -21.12
N VAL A 409 2.55 -35.65 -22.07
CA VAL A 409 3.72 -35.10 -22.78
C VAL A 409 3.82 -33.61 -22.49
N ASP A 410 4.95 -33.18 -21.94
CA ASP A 410 5.33 -31.78 -21.78
C ASP A 410 6.39 -31.44 -22.83
N ASN A 411 6.28 -30.33 -23.57
CA ASN A 411 7.30 -29.96 -24.55
C ASN A 411 8.30 -28.95 -23.96
N LEU A 412 9.58 -29.36 -23.92
CA LEU A 412 10.66 -28.59 -23.29
C LEU A 412 11.50 -27.77 -24.26
N ILE A 413 11.25 -27.81 -25.58
CA ILE A 413 12.18 -27.31 -26.60
C ILE A 413 12.52 -25.81 -26.42
N ASN A 414 11.55 -25.03 -25.94
CA ASN A 414 11.67 -23.59 -25.69
C ASN A 414 11.94 -23.23 -24.20
N THR A 415 12.18 -24.22 -23.32
CA THR A 415 12.25 -23.97 -21.86
C THR A 415 13.67 -24.11 -21.28
N GLY A 416 14.45 -25.09 -21.75
CA GLY A 416 15.84 -25.32 -21.32
C GLY A 416 16.04 -25.84 -19.88
N GLY A 417 17.13 -26.56 -19.64
CA GLY A 417 17.48 -27.08 -18.31
C GLY A 417 16.64 -28.29 -17.87
N SER A 418 16.57 -28.50 -16.56
CA SER A 418 15.96 -29.68 -15.92
C SER A 418 14.82 -29.30 -14.98
N PHE A 419 13.71 -30.02 -15.08
CA PHE A 419 12.47 -29.80 -14.34
C PHE A 419 12.09 -31.03 -13.52
N THR A 420 11.63 -30.82 -12.29
CA THR A 420 11.09 -31.88 -11.43
C THR A 420 9.59 -32.02 -11.61
N TYR A 421 9.09 -33.25 -11.71
CA TYR A 421 7.68 -33.57 -11.88
C TYR A 421 7.17 -34.48 -10.77
N LYS A 422 5.89 -34.29 -10.40
CA LYS A 422 5.11 -35.18 -9.54
C LYS A 422 3.66 -35.25 -10.05
N ILE A 423 3.02 -36.41 -9.93
CA ILE A 423 1.61 -36.60 -10.26
C ILE A 423 0.81 -36.74 -8.95
N ILE A 424 -0.36 -36.10 -8.89
CA ILE A 424 -1.29 -36.20 -7.75
C ILE A 424 -2.67 -36.54 -8.31
N SER A 425 -3.25 -37.69 -7.94
CA SER A 425 -4.65 -38.00 -8.25
C SER A 425 -5.56 -37.27 -7.27
N TYR A 426 -6.77 -36.89 -7.67
CA TYR A 426 -7.69 -36.18 -6.77
C TYR A 426 -9.17 -36.52 -7.04
N ALA A 427 -9.98 -36.51 -5.99
CA ALA A 427 -11.44 -36.67 -6.04
C ALA A 427 -12.12 -35.37 -5.58
N GLY A 428 -12.65 -34.59 -6.53
CA GLY A 428 -13.31 -33.30 -6.28
C GLY A 428 -12.35 -32.22 -5.80
N SER A 429 -11.91 -32.27 -4.54
CA SER A 429 -10.82 -31.43 -4.01
C SER A 429 -9.95 -32.18 -2.98
N ILE A 430 -10.11 -33.51 -2.89
CA ILE A 430 -9.36 -34.39 -1.99
C ILE A 430 -8.24 -35.08 -2.78
N PRO A 431 -6.96 -34.73 -2.56
CA PRO A 431 -5.83 -35.30 -3.29
C PRO A 431 -5.28 -36.56 -2.63
N SER A 432 -4.60 -37.40 -3.40
CA SER A 432 -3.68 -38.43 -2.91
C SER A 432 -2.40 -37.83 -2.31
N LEU A 433 -1.51 -38.67 -1.80
CA LEU A 433 -0.09 -38.29 -1.74
C LEU A 433 0.46 -38.14 -3.17
N PRO A 434 1.51 -37.34 -3.41
CA PRO A 434 2.18 -37.31 -4.69
C PRO A 434 2.86 -38.64 -5.01
N SER A 435 3.03 -38.91 -6.31
CA SER A 435 3.93 -39.96 -6.81
C SER A 435 5.37 -39.75 -6.33
N ASN A 436 6.25 -40.72 -6.63
CA ASN A 436 7.69 -40.42 -6.67
C ASN A 436 7.95 -39.23 -7.63
N GLU A 437 8.98 -38.43 -7.34
CA GLU A 437 9.40 -37.37 -8.25
C GLU A 437 10.27 -37.95 -9.37
N VAL A 438 10.25 -37.31 -10.55
CA VAL A 438 11.21 -37.56 -11.65
C VAL A 438 11.78 -36.23 -12.13
N ILE A 439 13.07 -36.22 -12.48
CA ILE A 439 13.74 -35.04 -13.05
C ILE A 439 13.98 -35.32 -14.54
N LEU A 440 13.43 -34.44 -15.39
CA LEU A 440 13.57 -34.51 -16.85
C LEU A 440 14.14 -33.19 -17.37
N GLY A 441 15.07 -33.28 -18.32
CA GLY A 441 15.67 -32.10 -18.94
C GLY A 441 16.18 -32.37 -20.35
N LEU A 442 16.47 -31.28 -21.05
CA LEU A 442 17.27 -31.32 -22.28
C LEU A 442 18.73 -31.18 -21.88
N ASN A 443 19.56 -32.13 -22.30
CA ASN A 443 21.00 -32.04 -22.09
C ASN A 443 21.54 -30.88 -22.93
N GLY A 444 22.36 -30.03 -22.31
CA GLY A 444 23.01 -28.94 -23.03
C GLY A 444 23.92 -29.46 -24.14
N ILE A 445 23.93 -28.76 -25.27
CA ILE A 445 25.02 -28.88 -26.25
C ILE A 445 26.25 -28.21 -25.61
N ASP A 446 27.04 -28.98 -24.87
CA ASP A 446 28.31 -28.56 -24.29
C ASP A 446 29.48 -29.15 -25.11
N PRO A 447 30.38 -28.31 -25.67
CA PRO A 447 31.49 -28.76 -26.51
C PRO A 447 32.67 -29.37 -25.73
N SER A 448 32.42 -30.19 -24.69
CA SER A 448 33.49 -30.99 -24.06
C SER A 448 33.04 -32.29 -23.34
N SER A 449 32.93 -33.40 -24.07
CA SER A 449 33.11 -34.73 -23.48
C SER A 449 33.90 -35.66 -24.42
N SER A 450 34.89 -36.37 -23.87
CA SER A 450 35.93 -37.05 -24.64
C SER A 450 35.64 -38.54 -24.87
N SER A 451 35.13 -38.88 -26.05
CA SER A 451 35.08 -40.26 -26.54
C SER A 451 36.47 -40.72 -27.00
N ALA A 452 37.21 -41.38 -26.12
CA ALA A 452 38.54 -41.92 -26.44
C ALA A 452 38.43 -43.20 -27.31
N SER A 453 38.65 -43.09 -28.64
CA SER A 453 39.14 -44.22 -29.44
C SER A 453 39.69 -43.85 -30.84
N SER A 454 40.99 -44.09 -30.99
CA SER A 454 41.70 -44.53 -32.22
C SER A 454 41.59 -43.80 -33.58
N ARG A 455 42.70 -43.11 -33.92
CA ARG A 455 43.51 -43.24 -35.16
C ARG A 455 43.09 -42.56 -36.49
N SER A 456 44.01 -41.70 -36.95
CA SER A 456 44.43 -41.47 -38.36
C SER A 456 43.48 -40.72 -39.32
N ALA A 457 43.96 -39.88 -40.26
CA ALA A 457 45.25 -39.20 -40.46
C ALA A 457 45.13 -38.11 -41.58
N VAL A 458 46.22 -37.35 -41.81
CA VAL A 458 46.51 -36.53 -43.03
C VAL A 458 45.84 -35.14 -43.19
N SER A 459 46.63 -34.12 -42.85
CA SER A 459 46.95 -32.88 -43.61
C SER A 459 45.88 -31.89 -44.14
N SER A 460 46.14 -30.60 -43.85
CA SER A 460 45.91 -29.38 -44.69
C SER A 460 44.50 -29.12 -45.28
N SER A 461 43.92 -27.93 -45.16
CA SER A 461 44.55 -26.60 -45.37
C SER A 461 43.81 -25.45 -44.67
N VAL A 462 44.33 -24.22 -44.79
CA VAL A 462 43.74 -22.97 -44.26
C VAL A 462 42.83 -22.32 -45.29
N MET A 463 41.64 -21.88 -44.88
CA MET A 463 40.92 -20.74 -45.48
C MET A 463 39.88 -20.20 -44.48
N SER A 464 39.90 -18.89 -44.24
CA SER A 464 38.85 -18.18 -43.49
C SER A 464 37.83 -17.61 -44.46
N SER A 465 36.54 -17.89 -44.27
CA SER A 465 35.47 -17.18 -44.97
C SER A 465 34.24 -17.01 -44.08
N SER A 466 34.03 -15.80 -43.57
CA SER A 466 32.72 -15.39 -43.08
C SER A 466 31.71 -15.44 -44.21
N SER A 467 30.49 -15.92 -43.95
CA SER A 467 29.37 -15.82 -44.89
C SER A 467 28.09 -15.55 -44.10
N SER A 468 27.29 -14.61 -44.58
CA SER A 468 26.07 -14.12 -43.92
C SER A 468 24.90 -15.09 -44.08
N ILE A 469 24.06 -15.16 -43.04
CA ILE A 469 22.68 -15.64 -43.20
C ILE A 469 21.81 -14.43 -43.53
N SER A 470 21.00 -14.56 -44.58
CA SER A 470 20.02 -13.56 -45.01
C SER A 470 18.62 -14.05 -44.65
N TYR A 471 17.80 -13.18 -44.07
CA TYR A 471 16.41 -13.48 -43.75
C TYR A 471 15.46 -12.71 -44.68
N ILE A 472 14.73 -13.46 -45.52
CA ILE A 472 13.55 -12.99 -46.26
C ILE A 472 12.35 -13.71 -45.65
N GLY A 473 11.32 -12.95 -45.28
CA GLY A 473 10.15 -13.46 -44.57
C GLY A 473 8.98 -13.86 -45.48
N ASP A 474 8.20 -14.84 -45.04
CA ASP A 474 6.97 -15.34 -45.67
C ASP A 474 5.73 -14.93 -44.86
N ALA A 475 4.88 -14.09 -45.45
CA ALA A 475 3.66 -13.61 -44.82
C ALA A 475 2.63 -14.71 -44.47
N THR A 476 2.69 -15.88 -45.11
CA THR A 476 1.78 -17.01 -44.87
C THR A 476 2.16 -17.76 -43.60
N ARG A 477 3.47 -17.98 -43.38
CA ARG A 477 3.97 -18.52 -42.11
C ARG A 477 3.83 -17.51 -41.00
N GLY A 478 4.18 -16.24 -41.24
CA GLY A 478 4.02 -15.16 -40.26
C GLY A 478 2.59 -14.94 -39.79
N LYS A 479 1.58 -15.21 -40.64
CA LYS A 479 0.18 -15.26 -40.19
C LYS A 479 -0.07 -16.44 -39.25
N THR A 480 0.43 -17.62 -39.59
CA THR A 480 0.32 -18.83 -38.75
C THR A 480 0.99 -18.62 -37.39
N ASP A 481 2.19 -18.04 -37.37
CA ASP A 481 2.94 -17.73 -36.15
C ASP A 481 2.26 -16.64 -35.30
N TRP A 482 1.68 -15.62 -35.94
CA TRP A 482 0.86 -14.60 -35.29
C TRP A 482 -0.39 -15.18 -34.61
N GLU A 483 -1.09 -16.10 -35.30
CA GLU A 483 -2.31 -16.73 -34.79
C GLU A 483 -2.04 -17.89 -33.82
N ASN A 484 -0.78 -18.30 -33.63
CA ASN A 484 -0.37 -19.34 -32.69
C ASN A 484 -0.55 -18.91 -31.23
N ALA A 485 -1.33 -19.68 -30.47
CA ALA A 485 -1.61 -19.42 -29.06
C ALA A 485 -0.36 -19.50 -28.16
N ASP A 486 0.59 -20.38 -28.49
CA ASP A 486 1.81 -20.60 -27.68
C ASP A 486 2.85 -19.48 -27.86
N ILE A 487 2.82 -18.81 -29.02
CA ILE A 487 3.61 -17.58 -29.27
C ILE A 487 2.88 -16.36 -28.68
N GLY A 488 1.54 -16.39 -28.59
CA GLY A 488 0.74 -15.44 -27.79
C GLY A 488 0.61 -14.03 -28.37
N CYS A 489 1.19 -13.74 -29.54
CA CYS A 489 1.17 -12.41 -30.14
C CYS A 489 -0.26 -11.87 -30.38
N LYS A 490 -1.17 -12.70 -30.93
CA LYS A 490 -2.59 -12.34 -31.12
C LYS A 490 -3.35 -12.07 -29.82
N PHE A 491 -2.98 -12.71 -28.69
CA PHE A 491 -3.58 -12.48 -27.38
C PHE A 491 -3.27 -11.06 -26.84
N CYS A 492 -2.05 -10.56 -27.07
CA CYS A 492 -1.64 -9.22 -26.65
C CYS A 492 -2.26 -8.07 -27.47
N HIS A 493 -2.69 -8.34 -28.71
CA HIS A 493 -2.90 -7.29 -29.72
C HIS A 493 -4.23 -7.34 -30.52
N ALA A 494 -4.93 -8.48 -30.54
CA ALA A 494 -6.33 -8.63 -30.98
C ALA A 494 -6.76 -7.86 -32.25
N VAL A 495 -6.43 -8.38 -33.44
CA VAL A 495 -6.84 -7.84 -34.74
C VAL A 495 -7.54 -8.92 -35.59
N ASN A 496 -8.67 -8.58 -36.21
CA ASN A 496 -9.35 -9.39 -37.23
C ASN A 496 -8.92 -8.98 -38.65
N PRO A 497 -9.00 -9.86 -39.66
CA PRO A 497 -8.56 -9.56 -41.04
C PRO A 497 -9.32 -8.43 -41.77
N ASP A 498 -10.41 -7.92 -41.20
CA ASP A 498 -11.21 -6.81 -41.74
C ASP A 498 -10.84 -5.42 -41.20
N GLY A 499 -9.91 -5.34 -40.23
CA GLY A 499 -9.47 -4.09 -39.61
C GLY A 499 -10.42 -3.50 -38.56
N THR A 500 -11.46 -4.23 -38.13
CA THR A 500 -12.31 -3.82 -37.00
C THR A 500 -11.68 -4.20 -35.66
N ALA A 501 -11.92 -3.39 -34.61
CA ALA A 501 -11.12 -3.42 -33.37
C ALA A 501 -11.93 -3.83 -32.13
N GLY A 502 -11.42 -4.82 -31.39
CA GLY A 502 -11.87 -5.19 -30.05
C GLY A 502 -11.18 -4.39 -28.93
N ALA A 503 -11.72 -4.44 -27.71
CA ALA A 503 -11.20 -3.70 -26.56
C ALA A 503 -10.09 -4.49 -25.81
N SER A 504 -8.83 -4.17 -26.09
CA SER A 504 -7.66 -4.67 -25.33
C SER A 504 -6.50 -3.64 -25.33
N VAL A 505 -5.43 -3.95 -24.58
CA VAL A 505 -4.56 -2.97 -23.90
C VAL A 505 -3.47 -2.33 -24.79
N SER A 506 -3.18 -2.84 -25.99
CA SER A 506 -2.17 -2.24 -26.89
C SER A 506 -2.47 -2.54 -28.36
N LYS A 507 -3.10 -1.58 -29.03
CA LYS A 507 -3.38 -1.63 -30.48
C LYS A 507 -2.07 -1.56 -31.28
N ILE A 508 -1.91 -2.46 -32.26
CA ILE A 508 -0.97 -2.25 -33.37
C ILE A 508 -1.72 -1.49 -34.47
N ASP A 509 -1.12 -0.40 -34.95
CA ASP A 509 -1.49 0.22 -36.23
C ASP A 509 -0.46 -0.21 -37.28
N PRO A 510 -0.81 -1.06 -38.27
CA PRO A 510 0.11 -1.48 -39.33
C PRO A 510 0.71 -0.31 -40.12
N ARG A 511 0.08 0.86 -40.12
CA ARG A 511 0.49 2.06 -40.87
C ARG A 511 1.47 2.96 -40.10
N ASN A 512 1.68 2.70 -38.81
CA ASN A 512 2.47 3.54 -37.89
C ASN A 512 3.69 2.79 -37.30
N LEU A 513 4.14 1.72 -37.98
CA LEU A 513 5.34 1.00 -37.60
C LEU A 513 6.58 1.82 -37.97
N ARG A 514 7.47 2.07 -36.99
CA ARG A 514 8.71 2.86 -37.14
C ARG A 514 9.78 2.19 -38.02
N TYR A 515 9.45 1.11 -38.70
CA TYR A 515 10.38 0.22 -39.40
C TYR A 515 9.87 -0.05 -40.81
N THR A 516 10.55 0.50 -41.81
CA THR A 516 10.13 0.47 -43.23
C THR A 516 10.65 -0.75 -44.01
N THR A 517 11.28 -1.72 -43.33
CA THR A 517 11.85 -2.92 -43.95
C THR A 517 11.54 -4.16 -43.10
N VAL A 518 11.38 -5.31 -43.77
CA VAL A 518 11.13 -6.61 -43.10
C VAL A 518 12.20 -6.89 -42.06
N SER A 519 13.48 -6.71 -42.39
CA SER A 519 14.60 -6.98 -41.49
C SER A 519 14.64 -6.03 -40.27
N GLY A 520 14.26 -4.77 -40.43
CA GLY A 520 14.20 -3.81 -39.31
C GLY A 520 13.04 -4.09 -38.35
N LEU A 521 11.88 -4.46 -38.90
CA LEU A 521 10.72 -4.85 -38.11
C LEU A 521 10.94 -6.22 -37.44
N ALA A 522 11.57 -7.17 -38.12
CA ALA A 522 11.96 -8.46 -37.57
C ALA A 522 12.90 -8.27 -36.38
N LYS A 523 13.99 -7.51 -36.54
CA LYS A 523 14.95 -7.20 -35.45
C LYS A 523 14.24 -6.64 -34.21
N TYR A 524 13.25 -5.75 -34.41
CA TYR A 524 12.45 -5.21 -33.31
C TYR A 524 11.53 -6.26 -32.66
N ILE A 525 10.93 -7.16 -33.43
CA ILE A 525 10.14 -8.30 -32.90
C ILE A 525 11.06 -9.18 -32.05
N GLU A 526 12.21 -9.63 -32.56
CA GLU A 526 13.17 -10.47 -31.80
C GLU A 526 13.55 -9.86 -30.43
N ASP A 527 13.81 -8.55 -30.40
CA ASP A 527 14.33 -7.87 -29.21
C ASP A 527 13.22 -7.49 -28.20
N ASN A 528 11.93 -7.51 -28.59
CA ASN A 528 10.84 -6.90 -27.79
C ASN A 528 9.53 -7.70 -27.72
N MET A 529 9.33 -8.75 -28.53
CA MET A 529 8.05 -9.45 -28.68
C MET A 529 8.20 -10.98 -28.77
N PRO A 530 7.28 -11.76 -28.17
CA PRO A 530 6.18 -11.36 -27.31
C PRO A 530 6.67 -10.85 -25.93
N LYS A 531 6.00 -9.83 -25.40
CA LYS A 531 6.45 -9.14 -24.17
C LYS A 531 6.38 -10.06 -22.96
N GLY A 532 7.54 -10.44 -22.43
CA GLY A 532 7.69 -11.39 -21.32
C GLY A 532 8.31 -12.73 -21.73
N ASN A 533 8.40 -13.02 -23.03
CA ASN A 533 9.16 -14.14 -23.59
C ASN A 533 9.67 -13.79 -25.00
N PRO A 534 10.57 -12.80 -25.17
CA PRO A 534 11.02 -12.33 -26.49
C PRO A 534 11.69 -13.45 -27.32
N THR A 535 12.26 -14.44 -26.66
CA THR A 535 12.81 -15.66 -27.27
C THR A 535 11.79 -16.54 -27.99
N ALA A 536 10.48 -16.35 -27.80
CA ALA A 536 9.44 -17.18 -28.42
C ALA A 536 9.22 -16.91 -29.92
N CYS A 537 9.72 -15.81 -30.48
CA CYS A 537 9.68 -15.57 -31.93
C CYS A 537 10.91 -14.81 -32.40
N VAL A 538 12.00 -15.56 -32.65
CA VAL A 538 13.29 -15.03 -33.11
C VAL A 538 13.70 -15.56 -34.49
N GLY A 539 14.65 -14.90 -35.17
CA GLY A 539 15.16 -15.34 -36.47
C GLY A 539 14.07 -15.39 -37.54
N GLN A 540 13.88 -16.56 -38.16
CA GLN A 540 12.89 -16.72 -39.23
C GLN A 540 11.44 -16.46 -38.75
N CYS A 541 11.08 -16.75 -37.49
CA CYS A 541 9.75 -16.41 -36.96
C CYS A 541 9.51 -14.90 -36.97
N ALA A 542 10.50 -14.12 -36.53
CA ALA A 542 10.43 -12.67 -36.53
C ALA A 542 10.42 -12.11 -37.96
N ALA A 543 11.17 -12.71 -38.89
CA ALA A 543 11.19 -12.34 -40.30
C ALA A 543 9.84 -12.63 -41.00
N ASP A 544 9.28 -13.81 -40.80
CA ASP A 544 7.99 -14.23 -41.35
C ASP A 544 6.85 -13.36 -40.77
N THR A 545 6.83 -13.16 -39.45
CA THR A 545 5.84 -12.28 -38.77
C THR A 545 5.95 -10.81 -39.22
N ALA A 546 7.18 -10.29 -39.41
CA ALA A 546 7.40 -8.96 -39.97
C ALA A 546 6.89 -8.84 -41.42
N ALA A 547 7.12 -9.87 -42.25
CA ALA A 547 6.59 -9.92 -43.61
C ALA A 547 5.05 -9.97 -43.62
N TYR A 548 4.44 -10.69 -42.67
CA TYR A 548 2.99 -10.70 -42.50
C TYR A 548 2.45 -9.30 -42.18
N PHE A 549 2.97 -8.60 -41.17
CA PHE A 549 2.48 -7.24 -40.84
C PHE A 549 2.65 -6.24 -41.99
N LEU A 550 3.77 -6.30 -42.72
CA LEU A 550 3.98 -5.42 -43.87
C LEU A 550 3.05 -5.76 -45.04
N SER A 551 2.68 -7.04 -45.22
CA SER A 551 1.67 -7.45 -46.21
C SER A 551 0.25 -6.95 -45.91
N LEU A 552 -0.05 -6.57 -44.66
CA LEU A 552 -1.31 -5.93 -44.27
C LEU A 552 -1.35 -4.42 -44.64
N THR A 553 -0.28 -3.87 -45.23
CA THR A 553 -0.25 -2.50 -45.75
C THR A 553 -0.37 -2.50 -47.27
N PRO A 554 -1.36 -1.79 -47.87
CA PRO A 554 -1.52 -1.77 -49.33
C PRO A 554 -0.51 -0.82 -49.97
N ILE A 555 0.64 -1.36 -50.40
CA ILE A 555 1.64 -0.59 -51.15
C ILE A 555 1.22 -0.50 -52.62
N THR A 556 0.69 0.64 -53.05
CA THR A 556 0.43 0.94 -54.46
C THR A 556 1.73 1.27 -55.21
N VAL A 557 2.48 0.25 -55.61
CA VAL A 557 3.60 0.41 -56.55
C VAL A 557 3.10 0.18 -57.98
N SER A 558 2.75 1.26 -58.68
CA SER A 558 2.48 1.20 -60.12
C SER A 558 3.80 1.03 -60.88
N SER A 559 4.05 -0.16 -61.40
CA SER A 559 5.23 -0.46 -62.22
C SER A 559 5.03 -0.03 -63.69
N SER A 560 5.89 0.84 -64.20
CA SER A 560 6.12 1.01 -65.64
C SER A 560 7.60 1.27 -65.92
N MET A 561 8.09 0.80 -67.06
CA MET A 561 9.53 0.71 -67.37
C MET A 561 10.00 1.82 -68.31
N SER A 562 11.31 2.12 -68.22
CA SER A 562 12.18 2.61 -69.31
C SER A 562 11.86 3.94 -70.01
N SER A 563 12.74 4.93 -69.84
CA SER A 563 13.67 5.42 -70.89
C SER A 563 14.15 6.87 -70.64
N ASN A 564 15.47 7.13 -70.79
CA ASN A 564 16.13 8.38 -71.27
C ASN A 564 15.74 9.78 -70.67
N SER A 565 16.60 10.81 -70.62
CA SER A 565 18.06 10.92 -70.73
C SER A 565 18.56 12.35 -70.41
N ARG A 566 19.72 12.47 -69.76
CA ARG A 566 20.80 13.49 -69.97
C ARG A 566 20.51 15.02 -69.97
N ILE A 567 21.13 15.71 -68.97
CA ILE A 567 21.74 17.09 -69.02
C ILE A 567 20.66 18.24 -69.17
N SER A 568 20.78 19.51 -68.73
CA SER A 568 21.94 20.41 -68.51
C SER A 568 21.71 21.56 -67.48
N SER A 569 22.78 21.91 -66.75
CA SER A 569 23.35 23.26 -66.47
C SER A 569 22.53 24.51 -66.01
N SER A 570 23.09 25.15 -64.97
CA SER A 570 23.41 26.62 -64.86
C SER A 570 22.33 27.73 -64.73
N SER A 571 22.02 28.08 -63.47
CA SER A 571 22.31 29.38 -62.80
C SER A 571 22.12 30.76 -63.49
N SER A 572 21.52 31.70 -62.70
CA SER A 572 21.70 33.20 -62.71
C SER A 572 21.21 34.00 -63.93
N SER A 573 20.79 35.28 -63.83
CA SER A 573 20.54 36.22 -62.69
C SER A 573 19.89 37.54 -63.17
N LEU A 574 19.25 38.30 -62.25
CA LEU A 574 18.91 39.76 -62.33
C LEU A 574 17.88 40.15 -63.42
N SER A 575 17.00 41.15 -63.23
CA SER A 575 17.28 42.55 -62.83
C SER A 575 16.09 43.27 -62.16
N SER A 576 16.33 44.53 -61.73
CA SER A 576 15.37 45.53 -61.22
C SER A 576 14.34 45.99 -62.29
N SER A 577 13.29 46.78 -62.04
CA SER A 577 13.01 47.85 -61.04
C SER A 577 11.48 48.12 -60.87
N THR A 578 10.87 49.10 -60.16
CA THR A 578 11.29 50.32 -59.40
C THR A 578 10.17 50.82 -58.43
N SER A 579 10.52 51.72 -57.48
CA SER A 579 9.73 52.88 -56.97
C SER A 579 8.35 52.75 -56.26
N SER A 580 8.35 53.07 -54.94
CA SER A 580 7.35 53.89 -54.17
C SER A 580 5.85 53.52 -54.19
N LYS A 581 5.05 53.52 -53.10
CA LYS A 581 5.10 54.05 -51.70
C LYS A 581 3.95 53.34 -50.93
N SER A 582 3.75 53.36 -49.61
CA SER A 582 4.45 53.88 -48.40
C SER A 582 3.84 53.20 -47.15
N SER A 583 4.08 53.73 -45.93
CA SER A 583 3.48 53.32 -44.64
C SER A 583 3.94 51.94 -44.14
N GLY A 584 4.87 51.92 -43.18
CA GLY A 584 5.52 50.68 -42.73
C GLY A 584 4.69 49.88 -41.72
N SER A 585 4.37 48.63 -42.07
CA SER A 585 4.22 47.57 -41.06
C SER A 585 5.59 47.19 -40.50
N SER A 586 5.64 46.72 -39.24
CA SER A 586 6.82 46.03 -38.73
C SER A 586 7.01 44.73 -39.51
N SER A 587 8.16 44.59 -40.16
CA SER A 587 8.44 43.46 -41.04
C SER A 587 8.54 42.15 -40.25
N SER A 588 7.60 41.24 -40.48
CA SER A 588 7.81 39.83 -40.17
C SER A 588 8.94 39.31 -41.06
N THR A 589 10.10 39.04 -40.48
CA THR A 589 11.11 38.19 -41.11
C THR A 589 10.47 36.83 -41.44
N PRO A 590 10.88 36.16 -42.54
CA PRO A 590 10.45 34.79 -42.79
C PRO A 590 10.82 33.92 -41.58
N ALA A 591 9.84 33.23 -41.00
CA ALA A 591 10.07 32.43 -39.81
C ALA A 591 11.16 31.38 -40.10
N LEU A 592 12.31 31.52 -39.42
CA LEU A 592 13.45 30.63 -39.62
C LEU A 592 13.03 29.18 -39.31
N ASN A 593 13.19 28.30 -40.27
CA ASN A 593 12.83 26.89 -40.10
C ASN A 593 13.82 26.22 -39.14
N GLY A 594 13.46 26.18 -37.85
CA GLY A 594 14.25 25.55 -36.79
C GLY A 594 14.56 24.08 -37.04
N ALA A 595 13.70 23.36 -37.76
CA ALA A 595 13.94 21.97 -38.15
C ALA A 595 15.08 21.84 -39.16
N GLN A 596 15.08 22.71 -40.17
CA GLN A 596 16.16 22.78 -41.15
C GLN A 596 17.47 23.24 -40.48
N LEU A 597 17.42 24.30 -39.67
CA LEU A 597 18.59 24.81 -38.94
C LEU A 597 19.19 23.77 -37.98
N TYR A 598 18.38 22.95 -37.31
CA TYR A 598 18.86 21.87 -36.43
C TYR A 598 19.62 20.77 -37.19
N VAL A 599 19.31 20.55 -38.47
CA VAL A 599 20.09 19.68 -39.36
C VAL A 599 21.33 20.41 -39.90
N ASP A 600 21.15 21.60 -40.47
CA ASP A 600 22.22 22.39 -41.11
C ASP A 600 23.36 22.79 -40.15
N LYS A 601 23.05 23.00 -38.87
CA LYS A 601 24.02 23.30 -37.80
C LYS A 601 24.64 22.06 -37.18
N GLY A 602 24.36 20.86 -37.73
CA GLY A 602 24.92 19.58 -37.30
C GLY A 602 24.37 19.04 -35.98
N CYS A 603 23.42 19.72 -35.33
CA CYS A 603 22.88 19.35 -34.03
C CYS A 603 22.29 17.93 -34.05
N ALA A 604 21.56 17.58 -35.12
CA ALA A 604 21.00 16.24 -35.34
C ALA A 604 22.05 15.10 -35.33
N GLY A 605 23.30 15.35 -35.74
CA GLY A 605 24.35 14.34 -35.73
C GLY A 605 24.83 13.98 -34.31
N CYS A 606 24.89 14.96 -33.41
CA CYS A 606 25.25 14.74 -32.01
C CYS A 606 24.06 14.30 -31.16
N HIS A 607 22.89 14.90 -31.36
CA HIS A 607 21.72 14.77 -30.49
C HIS A 607 20.63 13.85 -31.03
N GLY A 608 20.71 13.38 -32.27
CA GLY A 608 19.65 12.59 -32.92
C GLY A 608 18.58 13.48 -33.56
N ALA A 609 17.72 12.90 -34.40
CA ALA A 609 16.73 13.65 -35.18
C ALA A 609 15.65 14.34 -34.32
N ARG A 610 15.44 13.88 -33.07
CA ARG A 610 14.52 14.47 -32.08
C ARG A 610 15.11 14.51 -30.67
N GLY A 611 16.42 14.72 -30.55
CA GLY A 611 17.09 14.70 -29.23
C GLY A 611 17.20 13.29 -28.63
N ASP A 612 17.11 12.27 -29.48
CA ASP A 612 16.95 10.85 -29.18
C ASP A 612 18.27 10.04 -29.24
N ASN A 613 19.41 10.67 -29.54
CA ASN A 613 20.71 10.00 -29.49
C ASN A 613 21.12 9.69 -28.04
N ALA A 614 21.24 8.39 -27.72
CA ALA A 614 21.57 7.89 -26.38
C ALA A 614 22.87 8.44 -25.77
N MET A 615 23.83 8.91 -26.57
CA MET A 615 25.06 9.53 -26.06
C MET A 615 24.91 11.00 -25.66
N ARG A 616 23.93 11.73 -26.22
CA ARG A 616 23.66 13.15 -25.92
C ARG A 616 22.16 13.47 -26.04
N PRO A 617 21.28 12.82 -25.25
CA PRO A 617 19.84 13.05 -25.36
C PRO A 617 19.48 14.47 -24.95
N ILE A 618 18.45 15.05 -25.58
CA ILE A 618 17.89 16.35 -25.19
C ILE A 618 16.67 16.07 -24.31
N VAL A 619 16.88 15.99 -22.99
CA VAL A 619 15.77 15.85 -22.03
C VAL A 619 15.00 17.16 -21.95
N LEU A 620 13.79 17.17 -22.51
CA LEU A 620 13.06 18.39 -22.80
C LEU A 620 12.49 19.08 -21.55
N ASP A 621 12.17 18.33 -20.49
CA ASP A 621 11.59 18.88 -19.26
C ASP A 621 12.58 19.53 -18.30
N ARG A 622 13.86 19.51 -18.68
CA ARG A 622 14.96 20.31 -18.12
C ARG A 622 14.95 21.77 -18.57
N TRP A 623 14.21 22.13 -19.63
CA TRP A 623 14.34 23.44 -20.28
C TRP A 623 13.02 24.21 -20.42
N THR A 624 13.07 25.49 -20.03
CA THR A 624 12.16 26.53 -20.51
C THR A 624 12.66 27.10 -21.85
N ARG A 625 11.81 27.84 -22.58
CA ARG A 625 12.18 28.52 -23.83
C ARG A 625 13.43 29.40 -23.67
N LEU A 626 13.41 30.33 -22.71
CA LEU A 626 14.52 31.28 -22.51
C LEU A 626 15.82 30.60 -22.07
N THR A 627 15.73 29.59 -21.19
CA THR A 627 16.92 28.82 -20.76
C THR A 627 17.51 27.97 -21.89
N LEU A 628 16.69 27.47 -22.81
CA LEU A 628 17.19 26.69 -23.95
C LEU A 628 17.88 27.59 -24.98
N ILE A 629 17.29 28.75 -25.30
CA ILE A 629 17.88 29.75 -26.19
C ILE A 629 19.26 30.15 -25.67
N SER A 630 19.34 30.59 -24.40
CA SER A 630 20.59 30.97 -23.76
C SER A 630 21.63 29.82 -23.71
N LYS A 631 21.18 28.57 -23.56
CA LYS A 631 22.07 27.41 -23.59
C LYS A 631 22.64 27.13 -24.99
N ILE A 632 21.83 27.33 -26.03
CA ILE A 632 22.27 27.19 -27.43
C ILE A 632 23.24 28.33 -27.77
N ASP A 633 22.83 29.59 -27.58
CA ASP A 633 23.66 30.80 -27.78
C ASP A 633 25.07 30.67 -27.18
N ALA A 634 25.15 30.18 -25.93
CA ALA A 634 26.41 30.13 -25.19
C ALA A 634 27.30 28.92 -25.54
N THR A 635 26.75 27.82 -26.06
CA THR A 635 27.50 26.54 -26.14
C THR A 635 27.26 25.65 -27.36
N MET A 636 26.41 26.01 -28.33
CA MET A 636 26.07 25.18 -29.48
C MET A 636 26.13 25.93 -30.83
N PRO A 637 26.60 25.29 -31.92
CA PRO A 637 27.13 23.93 -32.00
C PRO A 637 28.43 23.71 -31.21
N LEU A 638 28.62 22.49 -30.71
CA LEU A 638 29.78 22.12 -29.91
C LEU A 638 31.07 22.32 -30.73
N GLY A 639 31.99 23.13 -30.22
CA GLY A 639 33.23 23.50 -30.91
C GLY A 639 33.13 24.75 -31.80
N ASN A 640 31.93 25.27 -32.07
CA ASN A 640 31.74 26.56 -32.75
C ASN A 640 30.44 27.29 -32.31
N PRO A 641 30.32 27.76 -31.05
CA PRO A 641 29.06 28.30 -30.53
C PRO A 641 28.53 29.55 -31.26
N THR A 642 29.43 30.38 -31.80
CA THR A 642 29.03 31.59 -32.55
C THR A 642 28.34 31.28 -33.88
N ALA A 643 28.35 30.03 -34.34
CA ALA A 643 27.68 29.63 -35.58
C ALA A 643 26.15 29.56 -35.48
N CYS A 644 25.55 29.63 -34.29
CA CYS A 644 24.09 29.72 -34.12
C CYS A 644 23.68 30.51 -32.88
N VAL A 645 23.64 31.83 -33.01
CA VAL A 645 23.22 32.77 -31.95
C VAL A 645 21.95 33.54 -32.33
N GLY A 646 21.28 34.14 -31.34
CA GLY A 646 20.13 35.03 -31.51
C GLY A 646 18.93 34.34 -32.14
N ASP A 647 18.50 34.81 -33.31
CA ASP A 647 17.36 34.23 -34.05
C ASP A 647 17.61 32.77 -34.44
N CYS A 648 18.88 32.36 -34.65
CA CYS A 648 19.22 30.97 -34.92
C CYS A 648 19.00 30.08 -33.69
N ALA A 649 19.51 30.52 -32.53
CA ALA A 649 19.31 29.82 -31.26
C ALA A 649 17.82 29.77 -30.88
N THR A 650 17.09 30.86 -31.15
CA THR A 650 15.64 30.98 -30.97
C THR A 650 14.87 29.96 -31.80
N ALA A 651 15.13 29.91 -33.11
CA ALA A 651 14.45 28.97 -34.01
C ALA A 651 14.74 27.51 -33.67
N ILE A 652 15.98 27.16 -33.33
CA ILE A 652 16.34 25.80 -32.92
C ILE A 652 15.73 25.46 -31.54
N ALA A 653 15.71 26.38 -30.57
CA ALA A 653 15.07 26.15 -29.28
C ALA A 653 13.56 25.88 -29.42
N ASP A 654 12.87 26.64 -30.26
CA ASP A 654 11.44 26.46 -30.53
C ASP A 654 11.17 25.12 -31.23
N PHE A 655 12.02 24.71 -32.19
CA PHE A 655 11.91 23.39 -32.81
C PHE A 655 12.14 22.26 -31.81
N ILE A 656 13.18 22.32 -30.97
CA ILE A 656 13.46 21.33 -29.93
C ILE A 656 12.26 21.21 -28.97
N LEU A 657 11.72 22.35 -28.51
CA LEU A 657 10.59 22.36 -27.57
C LEU A 657 9.28 21.88 -28.20
N SER A 658 9.13 21.96 -29.53
CA SER A 658 8.00 21.35 -30.25
C SER A 658 7.94 19.82 -30.15
N TRP A 659 9.06 19.16 -29.81
CA TRP A 659 9.08 17.71 -29.61
C TRP A 659 8.60 17.26 -28.23
N LYS A 660 8.32 18.19 -27.29
CA LYS A 660 7.74 17.81 -26.01
C LYS A 660 6.48 17.00 -26.28
N PRO A 661 6.20 15.92 -25.53
CA PRO A 661 4.87 15.33 -25.53
C PRO A 661 3.88 16.44 -25.19
N ILE A 662 3.17 16.92 -26.21
CA ILE A 662 2.07 17.85 -26.02
C ILE A 662 0.94 16.99 -25.44
N VAL A 663 1.00 16.79 -24.12
CA VAL A 663 -0.21 16.62 -23.31
C VAL A 663 -0.99 17.91 -23.57
N SER A 664 -1.86 17.88 -24.57
CA SER A 664 -2.64 19.02 -25.00
C SER A 664 -3.65 19.26 -23.90
N CYS A 665 -3.38 20.24 -23.04
CA CYS A 665 -4.23 20.55 -21.89
C CYS A 665 -5.51 21.25 -22.35
N ASN A 666 -6.32 20.50 -23.10
CA ASN A 666 -7.60 20.92 -23.66
C ASN A 666 -8.60 20.92 -22.50
N ALA A 667 -9.22 22.06 -22.24
CA ALA A 667 -10.06 22.26 -21.05
C ALA A 667 -11.22 21.26 -20.92
N ASP A 668 -11.67 20.67 -22.04
CA ASP A 668 -12.76 19.70 -22.11
C ASP A 668 -12.32 18.24 -21.86
N GLU A 669 -11.01 17.96 -21.93
CA GLU A 669 -10.42 16.63 -21.75
C GLU A 669 -9.85 16.42 -20.34
N ASP A 670 -9.23 17.44 -19.73
CA ASP A 670 -8.62 17.39 -18.38
C ASP A 670 -9.58 17.55 -17.19
N VAL A 671 -10.88 17.43 -17.42
CA VAL A 671 -11.89 17.65 -16.38
C VAL A 671 -11.81 16.54 -15.32
N LEU A 672 -11.66 16.94 -14.05
CA LEU A 672 -11.50 16.00 -12.93
C LEU A 672 -12.75 15.11 -12.77
N PRO A 673 -12.61 13.80 -12.46
CA PRO A 673 -13.78 12.93 -12.32
C PRO A 673 -14.64 13.32 -11.10
N ARG A 674 -15.96 13.30 -11.31
CA ARG A 674 -16.98 13.43 -10.25
C ARG A 674 -16.73 12.44 -9.13
N ARG A 675 -16.86 12.89 -7.87
CA ARG A 675 -16.51 12.06 -6.69
C ARG A 675 -17.33 12.40 -5.44
N LEU A 676 -17.43 11.41 -4.56
CA LEU A 676 -17.78 11.60 -3.15
C LEU A 676 -16.52 11.32 -2.32
N ARG A 677 -16.15 12.24 -1.42
CA ARG A 677 -15.00 12.08 -0.52
C ARG A 677 -15.47 11.94 0.91
N LEU A 678 -15.18 10.81 1.55
CA LEU A 678 -15.37 10.65 2.99
C LEU A 678 -14.60 11.77 3.73
N LEU A 679 -15.10 12.21 4.88
CA LEU A 679 -14.29 13.00 5.82
C LEU A 679 -13.23 12.08 6.43
N THR A 680 -11.98 12.52 6.51
CA THR A 680 -11.02 11.87 7.43
C THR A 680 -11.45 12.05 8.88
N ASN A 681 -10.91 11.26 9.80
CA ASN A 681 -11.17 11.35 11.22
C ASN A 681 -10.89 12.77 11.77
N ARG A 682 -9.85 13.44 11.24
CA ARG A 682 -9.52 14.84 11.56
C ARG A 682 -10.54 15.82 10.96
N GLU A 683 -10.96 15.62 9.72
CA GLU A 683 -11.98 16.46 9.07
C GLU A 683 -13.35 16.31 9.73
N TYR A 684 -13.75 15.10 10.14
CA TYR A 684 -14.95 14.83 10.94
C TYR A 684 -14.88 15.59 12.28
N ALA A 685 -13.79 15.42 13.02
CA ALA A 685 -13.56 16.09 14.30
C ALA A 685 -13.66 17.62 14.21
N ASN A 686 -13.00 18.23 13.22
CA ASN A 686 -13.09 19.66 12.95
C ASN A 686 -14.51 20.09 12.59
N THR A 687 -15.20 19.30 11.74
CA THR A 687 -16.56 19.60 11.30
C THR A 687 -17.54 19.61 12.45
N ILE A 688 -17.49 18.62 13.36
CA ILE A 688 -18.41 18.61 14.52
C ILE A 688 -18.05 19.68 15.55
N ASN A 689 -16.77 20.02 15.72
CA ASN A 689 -16.34 21.16 16.54
C ASN A 689 -16.98 22.48 16.04
N ASP A 690 -16.92 22.74 14.72
CA ASP A 690 -17.45 23.96 14.11
C ASP A 690 -18.98 23.99 13.98
N LEU A 691 -19.61 22.85 13.69
CA LEU A 691 -21.06 22.73 13.55
C LEU A 691 -21.78 22.95 14.89
N LEU A 692 -21.15 22.53 15.99
CA LEU A 692 -21.77 22.45 17.32
C LEU A 692 -21.15 23.38 18.36
N ASN A 693 -20.08 24.10 18.01
CA ASN A 693 -19.29 24.94 18.91
C ASN A 693 -18.75 24.14 20.13
N ILE A 694 -18.10 23.02 19.86
CA ILE A 694 -17.46 22.13 20.83
C ILE A 694 -15.96 21.96 20.53
N SER A 695 -15.20 21.40 21.49
CA SER A 695 -13.76 21.12 21.34
C SER A 695 -13.41 19.62 21.42
N THR A 696 -14.38 18.76 21.73
CA THR A 696 -14.20 17.33 22.01
C THR A 696 -14.15 16.45 20.75
N GLY A 697 -14.29 17.02 19.55
CA GLY A 697 -14.42 16.26 18.30
C GLY A 697 -13.27 15.28 18.03
N ALA A 698 -12.04 15.62 18.43
CA ALA A 698 -10.89 14.71 18.31
C ALA A 698 -11.02 13.50 19.26
N THR A 699 -11.52 13.70 20.48
CA THR A 699 -11.78 12.61 21.45
C THR A 699 -12.89 11.67 20.97
N ILE A 700 -13.87 12.19 20.24
CA ILE A 700 -14.97 11.42 19.64
C ILE A 700 -14.45 10.59 18.46
N ALA A 701 -13.73 11.22 17.54
CA ALA A 701 -13.13 10.56 16.38
C ALA A 701 -11.97 9.60 16.72
N ALA A 702 -11.39 9.67 17.92
CA ALA A 702 -10.37 8.74 18.40
C ALA A 702 -10.86 7.28 18.57
N SER A 703 -12.17 7.05 18.45
CA SER A 703 -12.78 5.71 18.39
C SER A 703 -12.87 5.12 16.98
N PHE A 704 -12.52 5.90 15.95
CA PHE A 704 -12.63 5.49 14.55
C PHE A 704 -11.39 4.72 14.11
N GLU A 705 -11.55 3.81 13.15
CA GLU A 705 -10.42 3.16 12.49
C GLU A 705 -9.50 4.22 11.85
N PRO A 706 -8.16 4.08 11.94
CA PRO A 706 -7.23 4.99 11.25
C PRO A 706 -7.54 5.10 9.75
N ASP A 707 -7.29 6.27 9.17
CA ASP A 707 -7.47 6.50 7.74
C ASP A 707 -6.29 5.95 6.92
N THR A 708 -6.60 5.43 5.74
CA THR A 708 -5.63 4.73 4.89
C THR A 708 -4.73 5.75 4.18
N GLU A 709 -3.50 5.91 4.67
CA GLU A 709 -2.50 6.74 4.01
C GLU A 709 -2.18 6.21 2.59
N VAL A 710 -2.17 7.10 1.61
CA VAL A 710 -1.72 6.82 0.25
C VAL A 710 -0.79 7.94 -0.21
N LYS A 711 0.46 7.59 -0.56
CA LYS A 711 1.49 8.54 -1.06
C LYS A 711 1.75 9.73 -0.10
N GLY A 712 1.66 9.52 1.22
CA GLY A 712 1.83 10.56 2.24
C GLY A 712 0.52 11.04 2.90
N PHE A 713 -0.64 10.81 2.29
CA PHE A 713 -1.87 11.54 2.67
C PHE A 713 -3.02 10.60 3.08
N ASP A 714 -3.66 10.91 4.21
CA ASP A 714 -4.79 10.16 4.80
C ASP A 714 -6.14 10.38 4.10
N ASN A 715 -6.25 11.42 3.27
CA ASN A 715 -7.52 11.91 2.72
C ASN A 715 -7.87 11.37 1.32
N ASN A 716 -7.31 10.21 0.97
CA ASN A 716 -7.45 9.57 -0.34
C ASN A 716 -8.87 9.01 -0.56
N ALA A 717 -9.56 9.49 -1.60
CA ALA A 717 -10.95 9.18 -1.91
C ALA A 717 -11.19 7.72 -2.38
N GLU A 718 -10.16 7.10 -2.96
CA GLU A 718 -10.25 5.72 -3.43
C GLU A 718 -10.01 4.73 -2.29
N ALA A 719 -9.06 4.99 -1.41
CA ALA A 719 -8.74 4.14 -0.27
C ALA A 719 -9.71 4.31 0.92
N SER A 720 -10.27 5.50 1.13
CA SER A 720 -11.21 5.79 2.22
C SER A 720 -12.59 5.16 1.96
N LYS A 721 -12.78 3.93 2.43
CA LYS A 721 -14.05 3.19 2.35
C LYS A 721 -14.76 3.14 3.70
N ILE A 722 -16.08 3.07 3.65
CA ILE A 722 -16.91 2.70 4.79
C ILE A 722 -16.99 1.18 4.88
N ASN A 723 -16.86 0.66 6.10
CA ASN A 723 -17.14 -0.72 6.48
C ASN A 723 -18.09 -0.73 7.70
N ASN A 724 -18.46 -1.92 8.20
CA ASN A 724 -19.37 -2.03 9.33
C ASN A 724 -18.81 -1.38 10.62
N GLY A 725 -17.51 -1.53 10.89
CA GLY A 725 -16.86 -0.93 12.06
C GLY A 725 -16.91 0.60 12.05
N ARG A 726 -16.59 1.22 10.90
CA ARG A 726 -16.74 2.67 10.68
C ARG A 726 -18.20 3.12 10.79
N MET A 727 -19.18 2.36 10.28
CA MET A 727 -20.61 2.70 10.44
C MET A 727 -21.04 2.70 11.90
N ASP A 728 -20.73 1.64 12.65
CA ASP A 728 -21.04 1.55 14.08
C ASP A 728 -20.35 2.66 14.87
N ALA A 729 -19.10 3.00 14.52
CA ALA A 729 -18.36 4.09 15.15
C ALA A 729 -18.98 5.47 14.85
N TYR A 730 -19.33 5.78 13.59
CA TYR A 730 -20.01 7.02 13.23
C TYR A 730 -21.38 7.17 13.92
N TRP A 731 -22.15 6.08 14.01
CA TRP A 731 -23.45 6.08 14.72
C TRP A 731 -23.28 6.33 16.23
N ASN A 732 -22.32 5.66 16.87
CA ASN A 732 -22.03 5.85 18.29
C ASN A 732 -21.49 7.26 18.59
N ALA A 733 -20.63 7.81 17.73
CA ALA A 733 -20.17 9.20 17.82
C ALA A 733 -21.32 10.20 17.65
N ALA A 734 -22.14 10.04 16.61
CA ALA A 734 -23.31 10.89 16.38
C ALA A 734 -24.29 10.87 17.56
N LYS A 735 -24.51 9.70 18.18
CA LYS A 735 -25.30 9.53 19.39
C LYS A 735 -24.65 10.25 20.59
N GLN A 736 -23.39 9.95 20.90
CA GLN A 736 -22.66 10.56 22.02
C GLN A 736 -22.66 12.09 21.93
N VAL A 737 -22.46 12.63 20.73
CA VAL A 737 -22.53 14.06 20.43
C VAL A 737 -23.94 14.61 20.68
N ALA A 738 -24.97 13.96 20.13
CA ALA A 738 -26.35 14.38 20.32
C ALA A 738 -26.83 14.30 21.78
N GLU A 739 -26.29 13.38 22.59
CA GLU A 739 -26.58 13.26 24.03
C GLU A 739 -25.84 14.31 24.88
N THR A 740 -24.61 14.70 24.51
CA THR A 740 -23.73 15.55 25.36
C THR A 740 -23.68 17.03 24.98
N VAL A 741 -24.07 17.40 23.75
CA VAL A 741 -23.97 18.79 23.28
C VAL A 741 -24.91 19.75 24.04
N SER A 742 -24.48 21.00 24.22
CA SER A 742 -25.30 22.07 24.81
C SER A 742 -26.23 22.69 23.74
N MET A 743 -27.53 22.64 24.00
CA MET A 743 -28.54 23.06 23.02
C MET A 743 -28.84 24.56 23.05
N THR A 744 -28.42 25.27 24.10
CA THR A 744 -28.67 26.71 24.34
C THR A 744 -28.24 27.62 23.19
N ASN A 745 -27.16 27.26 22.48
CA ASN A 745 -26.62 28.04 21.36
C ASN A 745 -26.89 27.40 19.98
N LEU A 746 -27.56 26.24 19.95
CA LEU A 746 -27.91 25.52 18.71
C LEU A 746 -29.38 25.68 18.34
N MET A 747 -30.25 25.98 19.31
CA MET A 747 -31.67 26.23 19.10
C MET A 747 -32.03 27.68 19.42
N THR A 748 -32.61 28.38 18.44
CA THR A 748 -33.18 29.73 18.63
C THR A 748 -34.64 29.70 19.08
N CYS A 749 -35.33 28.56 18.96
CA CYS A 749 -36.67 28.37 19.48
C CYS A 749 -36.64 27.98 20.96
N SER A 750 -37.39 28.74 21.77
CA SER A 750 -37.51 28.54 23.23
C SER A 750 -38.41 27.36 23.60
N ALA A 751 -38.41 26.98 24.88
CA ALA A 751 -39.27 25.92 25.41
C ALA A 751 -40.78 26.17 25.21
N GLY A 752 -41.21 27.44 25.09
CA GLY A 752 -42.59 27.83 24.79
C GLY A 752 -42.92 27.95 23.29
N THR A 753 -41.95 27.72 22.39
CA THR A 753 -42.17 27.80 20.94
C THR A 753 -42.93 26.56 20.45
N ALA A 754 -43.99 26.75 19.66
CA ALA A 754 -44.79 25.65 19.12
C ALA A 754 -43.92 24.64 18.34
N ARG A 755 -44.22 23.35 18.46
CA ARG A 755 -43.39 22.24 17.94
C ARG A 755 -43.03 22.42 16.47
N ASP A 756 -44.03 22.71 15.63
CA ASP A 756 -43.85 22.88 14.19
C ASP A 756 -43.05 24.13 13.83
N GLN A 757 -43.25 25.24 14.56
CA GLN A 757 -42.48 26.47 14.37
C GLN A 757 -40.99 26.23 14.71
N CYS A 758 -40.73 25.54 15.82
CA CYS A 758 -39.37 25.19 16.24
C CYS A 758 -38.69 24.23 15.24
N ALA A 759 -39.41 23.19 14.77
CA ALA A 759 -38.92 22.29 13.72
C ALA A 759 -38.59 23.05 12.42
N ASN A 760 -39.51 23.89 11.94
CA ASN A 760 -39.38 24.63 10.69
C ASN A 760 -38.27 25.70 10.72
N THR A 761 -37.83 26.16 11.90
CA THR A 761 -36.65 27.03 12.05
C THR A 761 -35.36 26.23 12.26
N PHE A 762 -35.35 25.25 13.17
CA PHE A 762 -34.13 24.52 13.54
C PHE A 762 -33.63 23.61 12.41
N VAL A 763 -34.52 22.80 11.81
CA VAL A 763 -34.14 21.77 10.82
C VAL A 763 -33.42 22.35 9.60
N PRO A 764 -33.92 23.38 8.89
CA PRO A 764 -33.19 23.95 7.75
C PRO A 764 -31.92 24.71 8.17
N ALA A 765 -31.91 25.39 9.32
CA ALA A 765 -30.75 26.15 9.79
C ALA A 765 -29.58 25.24 10.20
N PHE A 766 -29.86 24.15 10.91
CA PHE A 766 -28.87 23.13 11.29
C PHE A 766 -28.47 22.27 10.08
N GLY A 767 -29.46 21.79 9.31
CA GLY A 767 -29.24 20.96 8.13
C GLY A 767 -28.40 21.62 7.04
N LYS A 768 -28.59 22.93 6.80
CA LYS A 768 -27.76 23.68 5.84
C LYS A 768 -26.28 23.68 6.21
N LYS A 769 -25.96 23.75 7.51
CA LYS A 769 -24.59 23.64 8.01
C LYS A 769 -24.07 22.20 7.95
N ALA A 770 -24.84 21.25 8.45
CA ALA A 770 -24.45 19.84 8.54
C ALA A 770 -24.18 19.21 7.16
N PHE A 771 -25.08 19.41 6.19
CA PHE A 771 -24.91 18.89 4.83
C PHE A 771 -24.15 19.85 3.91
N ARG A 772 -23.77 21.04 4.42
CA ARG A 772 -23.00 22.08 3.72
C ARG A 772 -23.66 22.62 2.44
N ARG A 773 -24.96 22.36 2.28
CA ARG A 773 -25.88 22.84 1.23
C ARG A 773 -27.28 22.96 1.84
N PRO A 774 -28.21 23.74 1.26
CA PRO A 774 -29.61 23.72 1.68
C PRO A 774 -30.20 22.30 1.60
N LEU A 775 -31.10 21.98 2.52
CA LEU A 775 -31.91 20.77 2.45
C LEU A 775 -32.86 20.85 1.26
N VAL A 776 -33.06 19.75 0.53
CA VAL A 776 -34.17 19.67 -0.42
C VAL A 776 -35.50 19.45 0.34
N ALA A 777 -36.64 19.80 -0.26
CA ALA A 777 -37.94 19.76 0.41
C ALA A 777 -38.28 18.40 1.06
N ALA A 778 -37.87 17.30 0.43
CA ALA A 778 -38.05 15.95 0.98
C ALA A 778 -37.19 15.69 2.23
N GLU A 779 -35.95 16.20 2.28
CA GLU A 779 -35.08 16.11 3.46
C GLU A 779 -35.65 16.97 4.60
N GLN A 780 -36.01 18.23 4.32
CA GLN A 780 -36.60 19.12 5.32
C GLN A 780 -37.88 18.53 5.92
N THR A 781 -38.76 17.96 5.09
CA THR A 781 -39.98 17.28 5.55
C THR A 781 -39.64 16.07 6.44
N SER A 782 -38.67 15.25 6.03
CA SER A 782 -38.27 14.04 6.77
C SER A 782 -37.65 14.37 8.13
N TYR A 783 -36.74 15.34 8.19
CA TYR A 783 -36.12 15.76 9.45
C TYR A 783 -37.06 16.57 10.35
N SER A 784 -38.01 17.36 9.81
CA SER A 784 -39.08 17.96 10.60
C SER A 784 -40.06 16.91 11.16
N ASN A 785 -40.31 15.81 10.45
CA ASN A 785 -41.08 14.69 10.99
C ASN A 785 -40.32 13.97 12.12
N LEU A 786 -39.01 13.72 11.96
CA LEU A 786 -38.17 13.17 13.03
C LEU A 786 -38.16 14.08 14.27
N PHE A 787 -38.07 15.41 14.08
CA PHE A 787 -38.12 16.39 15.16
C PHE A 787 -39.41 16.31 16.00
N ARG A 788 -40.54 15.95 15.38
CA ARG A 788 -41.84 15.78 16.06
C ARG A 788 -41.90 14.55 16.97
N LEU A 789 -41.03 13.54 16.78
CA LEU A 789 -41.02 12.30 17.57
C LEU A 789 -40.37 12.46 18.96
N GLY A 790 -39.53 13.49 19.17
CA GLY A 790 -38.91 13.74 20.48
C GLY A 790 -39.91 14.29 21.50
N SER A 791 -39.82 13.88 22.77
CA SER A 791 -40.76 14.31 23.82
C SER A 791 -40.81 15.83 24.06
N SER A 792 -39.67 16.52 23.97
CA SER A 792 -39.55 17.98 24.00
C SER A 792 -38.95 18.52 22.69
N ASN A 793 -39.01 19.85 22.47
CA ASN A 793 -38.32 20.51 21.35
C ASN A 793 -36.82 20.15 21.34
N GLU A 794 -36.20 20.08 22.53
CA GLU A 794 -34.80 19.69 22.68
C GLU A 794 -34.55 18.22 22.28
N ALA A 795 -35.40 17.29 22.73
CA ALA A 795 -35.29 15.88 22.33
C ALA A 795 -35.48 15.70 20.82
N GLY A 796 -36.39 16.48 20.21
CA GLY A 796 -36.56 16.52 18.75
C GLY A 796 -35.30 17.01 18.02
N ALA A 797 -34.66 18.05 18.54
CA ALA A 797 -33.41 18.57 18.00
C ALA A 797 -32.26 17.56 18.13
N ARG A 798 -32.11 16.89 19.28
CA ARG A 798 -31.08 15.86 19.51
C ARG A 798 -31.24 14.66 18.56
N LEU A 799 -32.48 14.19 18.32
CA LEU A 799 -32.75 13.16 17.30
C LEU A 799 -32.29 13.60 15.90
N VAL A 800 -32.62 14.83 15.49
CA VAL A 800 -32.18 15.39 14.20
C VAL A 800 -30.66 15.51 14.11
N ILE A 801 -29.98 15.94 15.18
CA ILE A 801 -28.50 16.00 15.24
C ILE A 801 -27.92 14.59 15.02
N GLN A 802 -28.35 13.58 15.76
CA GLN A 802 -27.83 12.21 15.63
C GLN A 802 -28.03 11.66 14.20
N SER A 803 -29.24 11.80 13.64
CA SER A 803 -29.54 11.28 12.30
C SER A 803 -28.83 12.05 11.18
N MET A 804 -28.64 13.36 11.31
CA MET A 804 -27.85 14.12 10.34
C MET A 804 -26.35 13.80 10.42
N LEU A 805 -25.76 13.70 11.62
CA LEU A 805 -24.35 13.33 11.79
C LEU A 805 -24.02 11.91 11.32
N SER A 806 -25.01 11.01 11.28
CA SER A 806 -24.90 9.65 10.72
C SER A 806 -25.23 9.59 9.22
N SER A 807 -25.63 10.70 8.60
CA SER A 807 -26.10 10.71 7.21
C SER A 807 -24.92 10.71 6.21
N PRO A 808 -25.04 10.01 5.06
CA PRO A 808 -24.07 10.15 3.97
C PRO A 808 -23.86 11.60 3.51
N ASN A 809 -24.88 12.47 3.59
CA ASN A 809 -24.74 13.90 3.27
C ASN A 809 -23.87 14.68 4.27
N PHE A 810 -23.66 14.16 5.49
CA PHE A 810 -22.70 14.70 6.45
C PHE A 810 -21.32 14.05 6.27
N LEU A 811 -21.28 12.70 6.24
CA LEU A 811 -20.06 11.89 6.19
C LEU A 811 -19.26 12.05 4.89
N TYR A 812 -19.92 12.38 3.78
CA TYR A 812 -19.27 12.64 2.49
C TYR A 812 -19.35 14.13 2.10
N ARG A 813 -18.29 14.58 1.44
CA ARG A 813 -18.25 15.79 0.63
C ARG A 813 -18.58 15.44 -0.81
N ALA A 814 -19.50 16.17 -1.42
CA ALA A 814 -19.80 16.05 -2.84
C ALA A 814 -18.85 16.93 -3.68
N GLU A 815 -18.37 16.36 -4.79
CA GLU A 815 -17.76 17.05 -5.92
C GLU A 815 -18.38 16.45 -7.20
N ILE A 816 -19.67 16.70 -7.40
CA ILE A 816 -20.50 16.12 -8.47
C ILE A 816 -20.88 17.20 -9.49
N GLY A 817 -21.14 18.43 -9.04
CA GLY A 817 -21.60 19.53 -9.87
C GLY A 817 -23.05 19.40 -10.33
N SER A 818 -23.46 20.30 -11.23
CA SER A 818 -24.80 20.24 -11.82
C SER A 818 -25.00 18.97 -12.65
N VAL A 819 -26.18 18.35 -12.53
CA VAL A 819 -26.53 17.10 -13.25
C VAL A 819 -26.88 17.43 -14.71
N VAL A 820 -25.85 17.68 -15.50
CA VAL A 820 -25.88 17.84 -16.95
C VAL A 820 -24.93 16.82 -17.60
N SER A 821 -25.25 16.44 -18.83
CA SER A 821 -24.45 15.51 -19.64
C SER A 821 -23.12 16.13 -20.06
N GLY A 822 -22.01 15.45 -19.77
CA GLY A 822 -20.67 15.95 -20.01
C GLY A 822 -20.08 16.64 -18.78
N ALA A 823 -19.16 17.59 -19.02
CA ALA A 823 -18.51 18.35 -17.97
C ALA A 823 -19.47 19.38 -17.35
N SER A 824 -19.53 19.42 -16.02
CA SER A 824 -20.36 20.32 -15.23
C SER A 824 -19.51 21.12 -14.25
N ASN A 825 -19.88 22.38 -14.01
CA ASN A 825 -19.31 23.13 -12.89
C ASN A 825 -19.85 22.60 -11.55
N LEU A 826 -19.00 22.62 -10.53
CA LEU A 826 -19.40 22.52 -9.13
C LEU A 826 -20.42 23.62 -8.80
N THR A 827 -21.42 23.28 -7.99
CA THR A 827 -22.34 24.27 -7.44
C THR A 827 -21.60 25.21 -6.48
N PRO A 828 -22.09 26.46 -6.25
CA PRO A 828 -21.47 27.39 -5.29
C PRO A 828 -21.23 26.79 -3.90
N TYR A 829 -22.11 25.87 -3.48
CA TYR A 829 -21.99 25.13 -2.22
C TYR A 829 -20.89 24.06 -2.24
N GLU A 830 -20.75 23.30 -3.32
CA GLU A 830 -19.63 22.36 -3.48
C GLU A 830 -18.29 23.10 -3.61
N THR A 831 -18.26 24.28 -4.25
CA THR A 831 -17.06 25.11 -4.30
C THR A 831 -16.71 25.71 -2.93
N ALA A 832 -17.70 26.20 -2.17
CA ALA A 832 -17.50 26.65 -0.79
C ALA A 832 -16.91 25.53 0.09
N ASN A 833 -17.45 24.32 -0.06
CA ASN A 833 -17.00 23.09 0.60
C ASN A 833 -15.56 22.72 0.18
N LEU A 834 -15.23 22.75 -1.12
CA LEU A 834 -13.90 22.44 -1.62
C LEU A 834 -12.86 23.46 -1.12
N LEU A 835 -13.19 24.75 -1.12
CA LEU A 835 -12.33 25.80 -0.54
C LEU A 835 -12.15 25.62 0.98
N SER A 836 -13.23 25.34 1.72
CA SER A 836 -13.15 25.25 3.19
C SER A 836 -12.28 24.08 3.64
N TYR A 837 -12.45 22.89 3.06
CA TYR A 837 -11.59 21.76 3.42
C TYR A 837 -10.16 21.91 2.89
N THR A 838 -9.96 22.48 1.68
CA THR A 838 -8.61 22.80 1.16
C THR A 838 -7.81 23.64 2.15
N PHE A 839 -8.38 24.75 2.63
CA PHE A 839 -7.64 25.72 3.44
C PHE A 839 -7.84 25.60 4.95
N THR A 840 -8.85 24.88 5.46
CA THR A 840 -9.12 24.81 6.91
C THR A 840 -9.39 23.41 7.47
N GLY A 841 -9.50 22.38 6.60
CA GLY A 841 -9.81 21.02 7.04
C GLY A 841 -11.15 20.87 7.73
N SER A 842 -12.11 21.76 7.43
CA SER A 842 -13.43 21.82 8.06
C SER A 842 -14.50 22.34 7.07
N MET A 843 -15.75 22.35 7.54
CA MET A 843 -16.92 22.87 6.82
C MET A 843 -16.82 24.39 6.52
N PRO A 844 -17.62 24.90 5.56
CA PRO A 844 -17.66 26.33 5.25
C PRO A 844 -17.98 27.22 6.45
N ASP A 845 -17.36 28.39 6.51
CA ASP A 845 -17.70 29.44 7.48
C ASP A 845 -18.90 30.27 7.01
N ALA A 846 -19.39 31.18 7.86
CA ALA A 846 -20.54 32.02 7.56
C ALA A 846 -20.35 32.89 6.31
N THR A 847 -19.12 33.31 6.02
CA THR A 847 -18.79 34.09 4.81
C THR A 847 -18.87 33.21 3.56
N LEU A 848 -18.28 32.02 3.57
CA LEU A 848 -18.40 31.08 2.44
C LEU A 848 -19.84 30.64 2.19
N PHE A 849 -20.65 30.41 3.24
CA PHE A 849 -22.07 30.14 3.07
C PHE A 849 -22.82 31.31 2.44
N THR A 850 -22.57 32.55 2.89
CA THR A 850 -23.17 33.76 2.30
C THR A 850 -22.74 33.96 0.84
N GLU A 851 -21.48 33.67 0.49
CA GLU A 851 -21.03 33.73 -0.91
C GLU A 851 -21.72 32.67 -1.79
N ALA A 852 -21.93 31.46 -1.26
CA ALA A 852 -22.67 30.40 -1.94
C ALA A 852 -24.17 30.73 -2.09
N ASP A 853 -24.82 31.33 -1.08
CA ASP A 853 -26.20 31.86 -1.17
C ASP A 853 -26.34 32.87 -2.32
N ASN A 854 -25.35 33.73 -2.49
CA ASN A 854 -25.33 34.79 -3.51
C ASN A 854 -24.84 34.30 -4.89
N ASN A 855 -24.73 32.98 -5.12
CA ASN A 855 -24.22 32.36 -6.35
C ASN A 855 -22.83 32.88 -6.80
N ARG A 856 -21.98 33.26 -5.84
CA ARG A 856 -20.56 33.59 -6.06
C ARG A 856 -19.71 32.32 -6.00
N LEU A 857 -18.39 32.48 -5.91
CA LEU A 857 -17.39 31.41 -6.00
C LEU A 857 -17.38 30.72 -7.38
N THR A 858 -17.76 31.45 -8.43
CA THR A 858 -17.85 30.95 -9.82
C THR A 858 -16.73 31.44 -10.74
N THR A 859 -15.90 32.38 -10.27
CA THR A 859 -14.76 32.92 -11.05
C THR A 859 -13.44 32.83 -10.27
N PRO A 860 -12.28 32.66 -10.95
CA PRO A 860 -10.97 32.58 -10.29
C PRO A 860 -10.64 33.76 -9.36
N ALA A 861 -11.13 34.97 -9.66
CA ALA A 861 -10.97 36.13 -8.80
C ALA A 861 -11.69 35.97 -7.46
N GLN A 862 -12.96 35.51 -7.47
CA GLN A 862 -13.73 35.23 -6.25
C GLN A 862 -13.09 34.11 -5.42
N LEU A 863 -12.60 33.05 -6.08
CA LEU A 863 -11.88 31.97 -5.42
C LEU A 863 -10.61 32.49 -4.72
N ARG A 864 -9.80 33.31 -5.41
CA ARG A 864 -8.57 33.87 -4.84
C ARG A 864 -8.85 34.79 -3.65
N THR A 865 -9.86 35.66 -3.72
CA THR A 865 -10.25 36.51 -2.58
C THR A 865 -10.62 35.70 -1.34
N GLN A 866 -11.37 34.60 -1.49
CA GLN A 866 -11.69 33.74 -0.35
C GLN A 866 -10.49 32.90 0.13
N ALA A 867 -9.67 32.40 -0.79
CA ALA A 867 -8.45 31.66 -0.44
C ALA A 867 -7.44 32.53 0.35
N GLU A 868 -7.20 33.77 -0.08
CA GLU A 868 -6.35 34.73 0.63
C GLU A 868 -6.87 35.07 2.03
N ARG A 869 -8.20 35.15 2.20
CA ARG A 869 -8.87 35.30 3.51
C ARG A 869 -8.71 34.07 4.40
N LEU A 870 -8.91 32.87 3.85
CA LEU A 870 -8.81 31.62 4.62
C LEU A 870 -7.37 31.34 5.06
N LEU A 871 -6.37 31.61 4.22
CA LEU A 871 -4.94 31.49 4.53
C LEU A 871 -4.49 32.39 5.70
N ALA A 872 -5.24 33.45 6.04
CA ALA A 872 -4.96 34.31 7.19
C ALA A 872 -5.48 33.74 8.53
N THR A 873 -6.13 32.56 8.52
CA THR A 873 -6.72 31.96 9.73
C THR A 873 -5.78 30.98 10.45
N THR A 874 -5.95 30.84 11.76
CA THR A 874 -5.27 29.79 12.55
C THR A 874 -5.63 28.37 12.13
N LYS A 875 -6.81 28.17 11.51
CA LYS A 875 -7.20 26.90 10.91
C LYS A 875 -6.37 26.58 9.66
N ALA A 876 -6.01 27.58 8.85
CA ALA A 876 -5.07 27.39 7.76
C ALA A 876 -3.65 27.05 8.23
N ALA A 877 -3.20 27.62 9.35
CA ALA A 877 -1.97 27.17 10.00
C ALA A 877 -2.05 25.68 10.39
N SER A 878 -3.14 25.22 11.04
CA SER A 878 -3.31 23.80 11.37
C SER A 878 -3.42 22.90 10.12
N GLN A 879 -4.13 23.33 9.09
CA GLN A 879 -4.33 22.56 7.85
C GLN A 879 -3.04 22.45 7.03
N PHE A 880 -2.28 23.54 6.91
CA PHE A 880 -0.99 23.52 6.22
C PHE A 880 0.07 22.75 7.01
N SER A 881 0.07 22.84 8.34
CA SER A 881 0.91 22.00 9.21
C SER A 881 0.65 20.52 8.98
N HIS A 882 -0.62 20.10 8.93
CA HIS A 882 -1.01 18.72 8.66
C HIS A 882 -0.53 18.22 7.28
N PHE A 883 -0.70 19.02 6.22
CA PHE A 883 -0.10 18.75 4.91
C PHE A 883 1.42 18.61 5.00
N GLY A 884 2.11 19.53 5.68
CA GLY A 884 3.57 19.55 5.76
C GLY A 884 4.17 18.37 6.52
N LEU A 885 3.50 17.93 7.59
CA LEU A 885 3.87 16.75 8.35
C LEU A 885 3.71 15.47 7.52
N GLN A 886 2.60 15.34 6.80
CA GLN A 886 2.29 14.24 5.88
C GLN A 886 3.24 14.18 4.67
N TRP A 887 3.48 15.32 4.03
CA TRP A 887 4.41 15.46 2.89
C TRP A 887 5.82 14.96 3.23
N LEU A 888 6.23 15.03 4.49
CA LEU A 888 7.55 14.62 4.97
C LEU A 888 7.55 13.28 5.75
N HIS A 889 6.38 12.67 5.98
CA HIS A 889 6.17 11.52 6.90
C HIS A 889 6.78 11.73 8.30
N VAL A 890 6.39 12.81 8.99
CA VAL A 890 6.90 13.20 10.32
C VAL A 890 5.81 13.61 11.32
N ASP A 891 4.55 13.36 11.01
CA ASP A 891 3.39 13.60 11.88
C ASP A 891 3.53 12.91 13.25
N ASP A 892 4.10 11.70 13.30
CA ASP A 892 4.22 10.89 14.51
C ASP A 892 5.51 11.17 15.32
N VAL A 893 6.33 12.16 14.93
CA VAL A 893 7.63 12.49 15.59
C VAL A 893 7.52 12.65 17.11
N ALA A 894 6.40 13.19 17.59
CA ALA A 894 6.14 13.40 19.02
C ALA A 894 5.98 12.10 19.82
N ASN A 895 5.64 10.99 19.16
CA ASN A 895 5.35 9.70 19.77
C ASN A 895 6.48 8.67 19.59
N LEU A 896 7.47 8.96 18.73
CA LEU A 896 8.57 8.06 18.41
C LEU A 896 9.28 7.52 19.66
N GLN A 897 9.49 6.21 19.68
CA GLN A 897 10.31 5.55 20.69
C GLN A 897 11.74 5.37 20.17
N ARG A 898 12.71 5.51 21.07
CA ARG A 898 14.15 5.39 20.83
C ARG A 898 14.78 4.62 21.97
N ASP A 899 15.88 3.92 21.71
CA ASP A 899 16.61 3.20 22.75
C ASP A 899 17.06 4.18 23.85
N LYS A 900 16.57 3.97 25.08
CA LYS A 900 16.83 4.88 26.22
C LYS A 900 18.23 4.73 26.81
N THR A 901 18.95 3.67 26.46
CA THR A 901 20.36 3.43 26.80
C THR A 901 21.25 4.26 25.88
N LEU A 902 20.94 4.28 24.59
CA LEU A 902 21.69 5.03 23.58
C LEU A 902 21.32 6.53 23.55
N TYR A 903 20.04 6.85 23.78
CA TYR A 903 19.48 8.19 23.61
C TYR A 903 18.65 8.68 24.83
N PRO A 904 19.17 8.63 26.07
CA PRO A 904 18.41 8.99 27.28
C PRO A 904 17.90 10.45 27.31
N GLN A 905 18.48 11.34 26.51
CA GLN A 905 18.08 12.74 26.38
C GLN A 905 16.88 12.95 25.44
N PHE A 906 16.52 11.97 24.60
CA PHE A 906 15.37 12.08 23.72
C PHE A 906 14.10 11.73 24.49
N THR A 907 13.18 12.69 24.61
CA THR A 907 11.92 12.55 25.34
C THR A 907 10.75 12.97 24.47
N GLN A 908 9.53 12.61 24.86
CA GLN A 908 8.30 13.09 24.19
C GLN A 908 8.23 14.63 24.16
N ALA A 909 8.78 15.33 25.15
CA ALA A 909 8.87 16.80 25.12
C ALA A 909 9.82 17.31 24.02
N ILE A 910 10.91 16.59 23.71
CA ILE A 910 11.78 16.89 22.57
C ILE A 910 11.07 16.57 21.25
N GLY A 911 10.41 15.40 21.12
CA GLY A 911 9.66 15.04 19.92
C GLY A 911 8.54 16.06 19.61
N THR A 912 7.77 16.47 20.60
CA THR A 912 6.77 17.55 20.46
C THR A 912 7.42 18.88 20.09
N ALA A 913 8.56 19.24 20.69
CA ALA A 913 9.26 20.48 20.34
C ALA A 913 9.81 20.46 18.90
N MET A 914 10.32 19.33 18.42
CA MET A 914 10.72 19.13 17.02
C MET A 914 9.53 19.22 16.05
N LYS A 915 8.35 18.72 16.47
CA LYS A 915 7.11 18.88 15.71
C LYS A 915 6.77 20.36 15.57
N THR A 916 6.73 21.10 16.68
CA THR A 916 6.40 22.52 16.68
C THR A 916 7.46 23.41 16.02
N GLU A 917 8.75 23.04 16.02
CA GLU A 917 9.78 23.66 15.16
C GLU A 917 9.35 23.61 13.69
N LEU A 918 9.05 22.42 13.18
CA LEU A 918 8.67 22.21 11.79
C LEU A 918 7.33 22.85 11.44
N GLU A 919 6.31 22.70 12.29
CA GLU A 919 5.00 23.34 12.11
C GLU A 919 5.16 24.87 12.05
N THR A 920 5.90 25.49 12.97
CA THR A 920 6.12 26.94 12.98
C THR A 920 6.91 27.39 11.74
N PHE A 921 7.93 26.64 11.34
CA PHE A 921 8.76 26.92 10.17
C PHE A 921 7.98 26.84 8.85
N LEU A 922 7.19 25.78 8.66
CA LEU A 922 6.38 25.61 7.45
C LEU A 922 5.27 26.67 7.36
N ASN A 923 4.64 27.04 8.48
CA ASN A 923 3.68 28.14 8.51
C ASN A 923 4.33 29.51 8.22
N GLU A 924 5.55 29.76 8.73
CA GLU A 924 6.33 30.95 8.40
C GLU A 924 6.59 31.05 6.88
N LEU A 925 7.06 29.96 6.26
CA LEU A 925 7.44 29.95 4.84
C LEU A 925 6.24 30.03 3.87
N PHE A 926 5.10 29.40 4.18
CA PHE A 926 4.00 29.25 3.22
C PHE A 926 2.81 30.18 3.45
N LEU A 927 2.61 30.71 4.67
CA LEU A 927 1.44 31.57 4.97
C LEU A 927 1.79 33.07 4.96
N LYS A 928 3.07 33.42 5.11
CA LYS A 928 3.59 34.78 4.95
C LYS A 928 4.22 34.95 3.55
N PRO A 929 4.10 36.13 2.93
CA PRO A 929 4.80 36.40 1.68
C PRO A 929 6.31 36.63 1.89
N GLY A 930 7.09 36.45 0.83
CA GLY A 930 8.52 36.75 0.75
C GLY A 930 9.43 35.54 0.58
N TYR A 931 8.91 34.32 0.75
CA TYR A 931 9.71 33.08 0.75
C TYR A 931 9.52 32.23 -0.51
N LYS A 932 10.59 31.59 -0.96
CA LYS A 932 10.68 30.82 -2.20
C LYS A 932 11.04 29.37 -1.91
N MET A 933 10.98 28.50 -2.92
CA MET A 933 11.34 27.08 -2.76
C MET A 933 12.80 26.87 -2.27
N ALA A 934 13.71 27.81 -2.57
CA ALA A 934 15.06 27.81 -2.03
C ALA A 934 15.10 27.92 -0.49
N ASP A 935 14.20 28.72 0.11
CA ASP A 935 14.14 28.94 1.57
C ASP A 935 13.65 27.71 2.34
N VAL A 936 12.97 26.76 1.66
CA VAL A 936 12.63 25.45 2.26
C VAL A 936 13.90 24.68 2.64
N PHE A 937 14.98 24.83 1.87
CA PHE A 937 16.26 24.15 2.10
C PHE A 937 17.33 25.05 2.73
N ASN A 938 17.29 26.36 2.47
CA ASN A 938 18.27 27.31 2.99
C ASN A 938 17.64 28.69 3.36
N PRO A 939 16.91 28.76 4.48
CA PRO A 939 16.26 29.99 4.97
C PRO A 939 17.19 30.92 5.77
N GLY A 940 18.34 30.42 6.22
CA GLY A 940 19.19 31.10 7.21
C GLY A 940 18.63 31.16 8.65
N PHE A 941 17.44 30.58 8.93
CA PHE A 941 16.83 30.56 10.25
C PHE A 941 16.15 29.21 10.60
N THR A 942 15.80 29.05 11.88
CA THR A 942 14.83 28.05 12.37
C THR A 942 14.00 28.64 13.53
N PHE A 943 13.11 27.85 14.13
CA PHE A 943 12.35 28.18 15.32
C PHE A 943 12.67 27.21 16.47
N VAL A 944 13.13 27.72 17.60
CA VAL A 944 13.38 26.92 18.82
C VAL A 944 12.83 27.62 20.05
N ASN A 945 12.44 26.84 21.06
CA ASN A 945 12.27 27.32 22.44
C ASN A 945 13.48 26.92 23.30
N GLY A 946 13.51 27.29 24.58
CA GLY A 946 14.65 26.99 25.47
C GLY A 946 14.97 25.50 25.59
N THR A 947 13.95 24.64 25.55
CA THR A 947 14.12 23.17 25.58
C THR A 947 14.84 22.67 24.34
N LEU A 948 14.39 23.08 23.14
CA LEU A 948 14.97 22.61 21.89
C LEU A 948 16.32 23.28 21.58
N ALA A 949 16.49 24.55 21.97
CA ALA A 949 17.77 25.25 21.90
C ALA A 949 18.84 24.55 22.75
N SER A 950 18.54 24.21 24.00
CA SER A 950 19.42 23.43 24.87
C SER A 950 19.77 22.06 24.26
N TYR A 951 18.77 21.35 23.71
CA TYR A 951 18.96 20.05 23.07
C TYR A 951 19.80 20.11 21.77
N TYR A 952 19.75 21.22 21.03
CA TYR A 952 20.57 21.46 19.83
C TYR A 952 21.92 22.14 20.12
N GLY A 953 22.21 22.55 21.36
CA GLY A 953 23.42 23.31 21.71
C GLY A 953 23.39 24.78 21.26
N MET A 954 22.22 25.36 21.02
CA MET A 954 22.04 26.74 20.60
C MET A 954 21.94 27.67 21.82
N SER A 955 22.76 28.72 21.85
CA SER A 955 22.76 29.74 22.90
C SER A 955 21.74 30.87 22.63
N GLY A 956 21.42 31.64 23.67
CA GLY A 956 20.63 32.87 23.55
C GLY A 956 19.09 32.71 23.59
N VAL A 957 18.56 31.48 23.61
CA VAL A 957 17.11 31.22 23.70
C VAL A 957 16.75 30.57 25.04
N SER A 958 15.64 31.01 25.64
CA SER A 958 15.10 30.47 26.89
C SER A 958 13.57 30.52 26.91
N GLY A 959 12.95 29.91 27.92
CA GLY A 959 11.49 29.85 28.07
C GLY A 959 10.81 28.83 27.15
N THR A 960 9.48 28.76 27.25
CA THR A 960 8.63 27.78 26.54
C THR A 960 8.27 28.18 25.11
N ASN A 961 8.30 29.48 24.81
CA ASN A 961 7.84 30.04 23.54
C ASN A 961 8.89 29.82 22.44
N PHE A 962 8.44 29.50 21.23
CA PHE A 962 9.31 29.38 20.07
C PHE A 962 9.73 30.76 19.56
N GLN A 963 11.03 30.91 19.30
CA GLN A 963 11.65 32.15 18.84
C GLN A 963 12.34 31.89 17.50
N LYS A 964 12.21 32.83 16.55
CA LYS A 964 12.91 32.78 15.26
C LYS A 964 14.37 33.14 15.47
N VAL A 965 15.28 32.26 15.08
CA VAL A 965 16.73 32.44 15.28
C VAL A 965 17.52 32.15 14.02
N THR A 966 18.56 32.96 13.78
CA THR A 966 19.55 32.72 12.73
C THR A 966 20.28 31.40 12.97
N THR A 967 20.49 30.60 11.93
CA THR A 967 21.18 29.30 12.03
C THR A 967 22.64 29.37 11.56
N ASN A 968 23.45 28.48 12.12
CA ASN A 968 24.80 28.20 11.63
C ASN A 968 24.74 27.13 10.51
N SER A 969 25.89 26.56 10.12
CA SER A 969 25.97 25.47 9.13
C SER A 969 25.31 24.15 9.56
N GLN A 970 24.96 23.99 10.84
CA GLN A 970 24.45 22.73 11.43
C GLN A 970 22.92 22.70 11.54
N ARG A 971 22.19 23.77 11.18
CA ARG A 971 20.73 23.89 11.31
C ARG A 971 20.12 24.79 10.24
N GLY A 972 18.78 24.75 10.15
CA GLY A 972 17.98 25.57 9.24
C GLY A 972 17.74 24.88 7.90
N GLY A 973 16.51 25.05 7.39
CA GLY A 973 16.01 24.29 6.24
C GLY A 973 15.52 22.90 6.65
N VAL A 974 14.52 22.41 5.91
CA VAL A 974 13.70 21.24 6.26
C VAL A 974 14.51 19.96 6.52
N LEU A 975 15.61 19.75 5.78
CA LEU A 975 16.42 18.54 5.88
C LEU A 975 17.19 18.43 7.21
N ALA A 976 17.62 19.55 7.80
CA ALA A 976 18.42 19.59 9.03
C ALA A 976 17.57 19.64 10.32
N MET A 977 16.24 19.59 10.19
CA MET A 977 15.31 19.67 11.32
C MET A 977 15.28 18.37 12.11
N GLY A 978 15.05 18.48 13.42
CA GLY A 978 14.96 17.33 14.30
C GLY A 978 13.86 16.35 13.89
N ALA A 979 12.72 16.85 13.41
CA ALA A 979 11.60 16.00 12.99
C ALA A 979 11.93 15.08 11.80
N VAL A 980 12.56 15.63 10.76
CA VAL A 980 12.95 14.87 9.56
C VAL A 980 14.10 13.93 9.86
N THR A 981 15.18 14.44 10.50
CA THR A 981 16.36 13.64 10.82
C THR A 981 16.08 12.51 11.82
N THR A 982 15.16 12.71 12.77
CA THR A 982 14.74 11.70 13.74
C THR A 982 13.81 10.68 13.12
N THR A 983 12.72 11.07 12.45
CA THR A 983 11.68 10.11 12.03
C THR A 983 12.19 9.10 11.00
N LEU A 984 13.10 9.51 10.12
CA LEU A 984 13.74 8.65 9.12
C LEU A 984 14.87 7.77 9.69
N ALA A 985 14.97 7.63 11.02
CA ALA A 985 15.93 6.77 11.71
C ALA A 985 15.24 5.60 12.44
N THR A 986 16.00 4.54 12.72
CA THR A 986 15.51 3.39 13.48
C THR A 986 15.49 3.67 14.98
N VAL A 987 15.03 2.71 15.79
CA VAL A 987 15.05 2.80 17.25
C VAL A 987 16.47 2.91 17.84
N THR A 988 17.50 2.44 17.13
CA THR A 988 18.89 2.29 17.62
C THR A 988 19.95 3.01 16.78
N GLY A 989 19.59 3.57 15.61
CA GLY A 989 20.58 4.22 14.73
C GLY A 989 19.97 4.98 13.56
N SER A 990 20.79 5.82 12.92
CA SER A 990 20.45 6.50 11.66
C SER A 990 20.21 5.51 10.51
N HIS A 991 19.50 5.96 9.47
CA HIS A 991 19.16 5.12 8.31
C HIS A 991 19.30 5.90 6.98
N PRO A 992 20.50 5.90 6.36
CA PRO A 992 20.77 6.63 5.12
C PRO A 992 19.73 6.36 4.02
N ILE A 993 19.30 5.11 3.85
CA ILE A 993 18.36 4.70 2.78
C ILE A 993 17.02 5.45 2.89
N HIS A 994 16.46 5.59 4.10
CA HIS A 994 15.20 6.34 4.28
C HIS A 994 15.39 7.85 4.12
N ARG A 995 16.55 8.36 4.56
CA ARG A 995 16.93 9.78 4.44
C ARG A 995 17.11 10.19 2.96
N GLY A 996 17.74 9.35 2.15
CA GLY A 996 17.86 9.54 0.69
C GLY A 996 16.53 9.33 -0.05
N LEU A 997 15.72 8.34 0.36
CA LEU A 997 14.41 8.09 -0.24
C LEU A 997 13.43 9.24 -0.03
N LEU A 998 13.45 9.95 1.10
CA LEU A 998 12.66 11.18 1.30
C LEU A 998 12.99 12.22 0.22
N VAL A 999 14.28 12.49 -0.02
CA VAL A 999 14.69 13.49 -1.02
C VAL A 999 14.18 13.10 -2.40
N ARG A 1000 14.29 11.83 -2.78
CA ARG A 1000 13.78 11.34 -4.07
C ARG A 1000 12.24 11.36 -4.15
N ARG A 1001 11.55 10.65 -3.27
CA ARG A 1001 10.10 10.41 -3.36
C ARG A 1001 9.28 11.64 -2.95
N ASN A 1002 9.67 12.34 -1.89
CA ASN A 1002 8.86 13.40 -1.30
C ASN A 1002 9.22 14.78 -1.84
N LEU A 1003 10.51 15.04 -2.11
CA LEU A 1003 11.00 16.34 -2.57
C LEU A 1003 11.24 16.42 -4.09
N LEU A 1004 11.57 15.33 -4.78
CA LEU A 1004 11.75 15.29 -6.24
C LEU A 1004 10.64 14.52 -6.97
N CYS A 1005 9.72 13.85 -6.25
CA CYS A 1005 8.63 13.04 -6.80
C CYS A 1005 9.10 11.88 -7.68
N GLN A 1006 10.33 11.41 -7.43
CA GLN A 1006 10.98 10.28 -8.09
C GLN A 1006 10.70 9.01 -7.30
N ASP A 1007 9.68 8.28 -7.73
CA ASP A 1007 9.29 6.99 -7.16
C ASP A 1007 10.27 5.88 -7.54
N PHE A 1008 10.50 4.95 -6.60
CA PHE A 1008 11.29 3.74 -6.81
C PHE A 1008 10.36 2.53 -6.69
N ALA A 1009 10.52 1.54 -7.56
CA ALA A 1009 10.07 0.20 -7.27
C ALA A 1009 10.70 -0.25 -5.92
N PRO A 1010 9.93 -0.85 -4.99
CA PRO A 1010 10.48 -1.40 -3.76
C PRO A 1010 11.37 -2.61 -4.08
N PRO A 1011 12.26 -3.00 -3.15
CA PRO A 1011 13.30 -3.99 -3.43
C PRO A 1011 12.74 -5.36 -3.87
N PRO A 1012 13.52 -6.14 -4.64
CA PRO A 1012 13.14 -7.49 -5.03
C PRO A 1012 12.79 -8.37 -3.82
N PRO A 1013 11.87 -9.35 -3.96
CA PRO A 1013 11.69 -10.39 -2.96
C PRO A 1013 13.03 -11.09 -2.62
N ASN A 1014 13.19 -11.49 -1.36
CA ASN A 1014 14.30 -12.31 -0.87
C ASN A 1014 15.71 -11.67 -0.89
N VAL A 1015 15.83 -10.33 -0.79
CA VAL A 1015 17.12 -9.63 -0.55
C VAL A 1015 17.78 -9.90 0.83
N GLY A 1016 17.18 -10.78 1.65
CA GLY A 1016 17.69 -11.19 2.97
C GLY A 1016 17.42 -10.19 4.10
N GLU A 1017 17.76 -10.57 5.32
CA GLU A 1017 18.18 -9.57 6.31
C GLU A 1017 19.56 -9.06 5.90
N VAL A 1018 19.83 -7.76 6.14
CA VAL A 1018 21.17 -7.23 5.89
C VAL A 1018 22.12 -7.84 6.91
N GLU A 1019 23.22 -8.43 6.42
CA GLU A 1019 24.34 -8.97 7.23
C GLU A 1019 24.58 -8.10 8.48
N PRO A 1020 24.60 -8.68 9.70
CA PRO A 1020 24.45 -7.94 10.95
C PRO A 1020 25.48 -6.82 11.06
N LEU A 1021 25.00 -5.59 10.84
CA LEU A 1021 25.83 -4.42 10.55
C LEU A 1021 26.83 -4.16 11.67
N ASN A 1022 28.11 -4.50 11.45
CA ASN A 1022 29.15 -4.45 12.47
C ASN A 1022 29.16 -3.07 13.18
N PRO A 1023 28.84 -3.00 14.49
CA PRO A 1023 28.64 -1.74 15.18
C PRO A 1023 29.95 -0.94 15.37
N ASN A 1024 31.10 -1.56 15.12
CA ASN A 1024 32.42 -0.92 15.18
C ASN A 1024 32.80 -0.23 13.87
N LYS A 1025 32.04 -0.40 12.78
CA LYS A 1025 32.26 0.28 11.49
C LYS A 1025 31.42 1.55 11.38
N PRO A 1026 31.90 2.60 10.68
CA PRO A 1026 31.07 3.77 10.38
C PRO A 1026 29.89 3.40 9.48
N THR A 1027 28.84 4.19 9.53
CA THR A 1027 27.55 3.92 8.89
C THR A 1027 27.69 3.79 7.37
N ARG A 1028 28.60 4.55 6.73
CA ARG A 1028 28.91 4.37 5.30
C ARG A 1028 29.45 2.97 4.98
N GLU A 1029 30.43 2.46 5.73
CA GLU A 1029 30.97 1.11 5.52
C GLU A 1029 29.96 0.01 5.83
N ARG A 1030 29.12 0.22 6.85
CA ARG A 1030 28.04 -0.70 7.22
C ARG A 1030 27.07 -0.90 6.06
N PHE A 1031 26.57 0.19 5.46
CA PHE A 1031 25.62 0.10 4.34
C PHE A 1031 26.30 -0.31 3.03
N ALA A 1032 27.56 0.09 2.78
CA ALA A 1032 28.29 -0.27 1.57
C ALA A 1032 28.40 -1.79 1.33
N ALA A 1033 28.42 -2.61 2.39
CA ALA A 1033 28.38 -4.07 2.28
C ALA A 1033 27.10 -4.59 1.58
N HIS A 1034 25.98 -3.88 1.71
CA HIS A 1034 24.73 -4.15 1.00
C HIS A 1034 24.70 -3.47 -0.39
N THR A 1035 25.12 -2.20 -0.46
CA THR A 1035 25.19 -1.39 -1.70
C THR A 1035 26.03 -2.06 -2.80
N ASN A 1036 27.11 -2.77 -2.41
CA ASN A 1036 28.03 -3.43 -3.34
C ASN A 1036 27.48 -4.74 -3.94
N ASN A 1037 26.29 -5.20 -3.56
CA ASN A 1037 25.62 -6.31 -4.24
C ASN A 1037 25.11 -5.83 -5.63
N PRO A 1038 25.50 -6.47 -6.75
CA PRO A 1038 25.10 -6.02 -8.09
C PRO A 1038 23.57 -5.90 -8.29
N ASN A 1039 22.78 -6.71 -7.59
CA ASN A 1039 21.31 -6.64 -7.64
C ASN A 1039 20.74 -5.41 -6.92
N CYS A 1040 21.45 -4.87 -5.93
CA CYS A 1040 21.05 -3.71 -5.13
C CYS A 1040 21.61 -2.39 -5.69
N GLN A 1041 22.85 -2.43 -6.19
CA GLN A 1041 23.60 -1.27 -6.69
C GLN A 1041 22.81 -0.44 -7.70
N SER A 1042 22.05 -1.09 -8.58
CA SER A 1042 21.21 -0.49 -9.63
C SER A 1042 20.21 0.56 -9.12
N CYS A 1043 19.67 0.39 -7.90
CA CYS A 1043 18.80 1.37 -7.25
C CYS A 1043 19.58 2.23 -6.23
N HIS A 1044 20.47 1.62 -5.46
CA HIS A 1044 21.20 2.28 -4.37
C HIS A 1044 22.10 3.43 -4.84
N GLN A 1045 22.63 3.37 -6.06
CA GLN A 1045 23.41 4.46 -6.70
C GLN A 1045 22.66 5.81 -6.73
N TYR A 1046 21.33 5.81 -6.64
CA TYR A 1046 20.51 7.03 -6.64
C TYR A 1046 20.08 7.49 -5.24
N ILE A 1047 20.35 6.72 -4.19
CA ILE A 1047 19.82 6.93 -2.83
C ILE A 1047 20.94 7.17 -1.82
N ASP A 1048 21.98 6.32 -1.85
CA ASP A 1048 22.85 6.12 -0.68
C ASP A 1048 23.70 7.34 -0.35
N ASP A 1049 24.33 7.95 -1.34
CA ASP A 1049 25.13 9.17 -1.18
C ASP A 1049 24.29 10.34 -0.63
N ILE A 1050 23.07 10.51 -1.14
CA ILE A 1050 22.09 11.48 -0.63
C ILE A 1050 21.80 11.21 0.85
N GLY A 1051 21.58 9.94 1.19
CA GLY A 1051 21.37 9.47 2.56
C GLY A 1051 22.57 9.73 3.47
N PHE A 1052 23.79 9.48 3.00
CA PHE A 1052 25.02 9.71 3.76
C PHE A 1052 25.26 11.19 4.06
N GLY A 1053 24.74 12.11 3.23
CA GLY A 1053 24.72 13.55 3.52
C GLY A 1053 24.13 13.91 4.89
N PHE A 1054 23.15 13.14 5.36
CA PHE A 1054 22.49 13.34 6.65
C PHE A 1054 23.26 12.75 7.85
N GLU A 1055 24.37 12.02 7.65
CA GLU A 1055 24.95 11.24 8.75
C GLU A 1055 25.65 12.07 9.82
N ASN A 1056 25.87 13.37 9.59
CA ASN A 1056 26.16 14.33 10.67
C ASN A 1056 25.00 14.51 11.68
N TYR A 1057 23.85 13.86 11.50
CA TYR A 1057 22.74 13.86 12.46
C TYR A 1057 22.45 12.44 12.94
N ASP A 1058 22.44 12.22 14.26
CA ASP A 1058 22.16 10.91 14.86
C ASP A 1058 20.67 10.49 14.73
N ALA A 1059 20.30 9.36 15.33
CA ALA A 1059 18.93 8.82 15.28
C ALA A 1059 17.88 9.68 16.02
N VAL A 1060 18.32 10.72 16.72
CA VAL A 1060 17.51 11.65 17.51
C VAL A 1060 17.84 13.11 17.17
N GLY A 1061 18.29 13.34 15.93
CA GLY A 1061 18.46 14.64 15.30
C GLY A 1061 19.58 15.52 15.85
N ARG A 1062 20.46 15.01 16.73
CA ARG A 1062 21.60 15.79 17.28
C ARG A 1062 22.74 15.80 16.28
N PHE A 1063 23.43 16.94 16.17
CA PHE A 1063 24.60 17.07 15.31
C PHE A 1063 25.79 16.30 15.89
N ARG A 1064 26.54 15.60 15.03
CA ARG A 1064 27.72 14.79 15.35
C ARG A 1064 28.79 14.88 14.25
N THR A 1065 30.06 14.82 14.65
CA THR A 1065 31.23 14.75 13.75
C THR A 1065 31.88 13.36 13.74
N THR A 1066 31.64 12.55 14.77
CA THR A 1066 32.15 11.17 14.91
C THR A 1066 31.04 10.20 15.30
N GLU A 1067 31.27 8.90 15.08
CA GLU A 1067 30.36 7.82 15.43
C GLU A 1067 31.05 6.52 15.89
N GLY A 1068 30.30 5.64 16.55
CA GLY A 1068 30.81 4.38 17.09
C GLY A 1068 32.03 4.60 17.99
N ASN A 1069 33.15 3.98 17.64
CA ASN A 1069 34.44 4.11 18.32
C ASN A 1069 35.16 5.44 17.97
N ASN A 1070 34.45 6.57 18.04
CA ASN A 1070 34.90 7.92 17.71
C ASN A 1070 35.47 8.06 16.27
N ILE A 1071 34.91 7.32 15.31
CA ILE A 1071 35.31 7.33 13.90
C ILE A 1071 34.73 8.58 13.21
N ALA A 1072 35.54 9.32 12.44
CA ALA A 1072 35.10 10.52 11.73
C ALA A 1072 34.03 10.20 10.66
N ILE A 1073 32.97 11.01 10.61
CA ILE A 1073 31.85 10.83 9.69
C ILE A 1073 32.17 11.42 8.31
N ASN A 1074 32.03 10.61 7.26
CA ASN A 1074 32.07 11.09 5.87
C ASN A 1074 30.65 11.29 5.33
N ALA A 1075 30.19 12.54 5.35
CA ALA A 1075 28.90 12.98 4.81
C ALA A 1075 28.97 13.61 3.40
N SER A 1076 30.10 13.49 2.70
CA SER A 1076 30.17 13.93 1.30
C SER A 1076 29.42 12.98 0.37
N GLY A 1077 29.01 13.43 -0.80
CA GLY A 1077 28.29 12.56 -1.74
C GLY A 1077 27.89 13.28 -3.01
N THR A 1078 27.15 12.57 -3.84
CA THR A 1078 26.63 13.05 -5.12
C THR A 1078 25.11 12.90 -5.17
N ILE A 1079 24.46 13.82 -5.90
CA ILE A 1079 23.06 13.67 -6.32
C ILE A 1079 22.98 13.85 -7.84
N SER A 1080 22.55 12.79 -8.53
CA SER A 1080 22.36 12.74 -9.98
C SER A 1080 20.89 12.72 -10.38
N GLY A 1081 20.57 13.14 -11.60
CA GLY A 1081 19.22 13.06 -12.13
C GLY A 1081 18.22 13.92 -11.35
N LEU A 1082 18.46 15.24 -11.27
CA LEU A 1082 17.61 16.12 -10.46
C LEU A 1082 16.21 16.33 -11.03
N ALA A 1083 16.01 16.25 -12.35
CA ALA A 1083 14.68 16.24 -12.97
C ALA A 1083 14.19 14.80 -13.16
N VAL A 1084 14.91 14.01 -13.95
CA VAL A 1084 14.66 12.57 -14.14
C VAL A 1084 15.88 11.76 -13.69
N MET A 1085 15.67 10.66 -12.96
CA MET A 1085 16.77 9.80 -12.44
C MET A 1085 17.73 9.25 -13.52
N THR A 1086 17.30 9.19 -14.78
CA THR A 1086 18.11 8.73 -15.91
C THR A 1086 18.94 9.82 -16.56
N GLU A 1087 18.89 11.07 -16.08
CA GLU A 1087 19.78 12.13 -16.54
C GLU A 1087 21.21 11.95 -16.00
N SER A 1088 22.20 12.30 -16.83
CA SER A 1088 23.63 12.22 -16.50
C SER A 1088 24.17 13.47 -15.80
N ASP A 1089 23.31 14.36 -15.31
CA ASP A 1089 23.75 15.43 -14.43
C ASP A 1089 24.09 14.88 -13.04
N SER A 1090 25.07 15.49 -12.38
CA SER A 1090 25.55 15.07 -11.07
C SER A 1090 26.12 16.26 -10.33
N TYR A 1091 25.77 16.38 -9.05
CA TYR A 1091 26.13 17.51 -8.19
C TYR A 1091 26.73 16.97 -6.90
N SER A 1092 27.99 17.30 -6.63
CA SER A 1092 28.69 16.89 -5.41
C SER A 1092 28.38 17.82 -4.24
N PHE A 1093 28.34 17.27 -3.04
CA PHE A 1093 28.24 18.00 -1.77
C PHE A 1093 29.19 17.41 -0.72
N THR A 1094 29.53 18.20 0.30
CA THR A 1094 30.43 17.81 1.40
C THR A 1094 29.70 17.32 2.65
N ASP A 1095 28.45 17.74 2.81
CA ASP A 1095 27.57 17.49 3.96
C ASP A 1095 26.10 17.78 3.58
N LEU A 1096 25.17 17.64 4.53
CA LEU A 1096 23.76 17.99 4.34
C LEU A 1096 23.52 19.45 3.93
N ARG A 1097 24.39 20.38 4.35
CA ARG A 1097 24.27 21.82 4.03
C ARG A 1097 24.62 22.07 2.57
N GLY A 1098 25.59 21.34 2.02
CA GLY A 1098 25.87 21.24 0.59
C GLY A 1098 24.69 20.65 -0.19
N LEU A 1099 24.12 19.53 0.27
CA LEU A 1099 22.93 18.93 -0.38
C LEU A 1099 21.73 19.89 -0.40
N SER A 1100 21.42 20.54 0.73
CA SER A 1100 20.42 21.61 0.78
C SER A 1100 20.72 22.76 -0.18
N THR A 1101 22.00 23.10 -0.39
CA THR A 1101 22.41 24.15 -1.33
C THR A 1101 22.22 23.73 -2.79
N VAL A 1102 22.47 22.46 -3.14
CA VAL A 1102 22.15 21.90 -4.46
C VAL A 1102 20.63 21.95 -4.71
N LEU A 1103 19.81 21.54 -3.75
CA LEU A 1103 18.35 21.57 -3.87
C LEU A 1103 17.80 23.00 -3.94
N ALA A 1104 18.38 23.94 -3.18
CA ALA A 1104 18.06 25.38 -3.21
C ALA A 1104 18.53 26.13 -4.46
N THR A 1105 19.28 25.47 -5.35
CA THR A 1105 19.81 26.07 -6.60
C THR A 1105 19.41 25.21 -7.80
N ALA A 1106 20.22 24.22 -8.17
CA ALA A 1106 19.96 23.33 -9.30
C ALA A 1106 18.65 22.52 -9.17
N GLY A 1107 18.26 22.15 -7.95
CA GLY A 1107 17.03 21.40 -7.69
C GLY A 1107 15.74 22.22 -7.61
N THR A 1108 15.81 23.55 -7.73
CA THR A 1108 14.67 24.45 -7.44
C THR A 1108 13.45 24.18 -8.32
N GLU A 1109 13.66 23.91 -9.62
CA GLU A 1109 12.57 23.60 -10.56
C GLU A 1109 11.89 22.25 -10.23
N SER A 1110 12.67 21.18 -10.09
CA SER A 1110 12.14 19.84 -9.78
C SER A 1110 11.41 19.80 -8.45
N THR A 1111 11.97 20.45 -7.42
CA THR A 1111 11.36 20.53 -6.09
C THR A 1111 10.09 21.38 -6.10
N SER A 1112 10.04 22.46 -6.88
CA SER A 1112 8.81 23.26 -7.08
C SER A 1112 7.72 22.48 -7.84
N LYS A 1113 8.09 21.74 -8.90
CA LYS A 1113 7.17 20.82 -9.62
C LYS A 1113 6.62 19.75 -8.68
N CYS A 1114 7.49 19.11 -7.89
CA CYS A 1114 7.07 18.07 -6.96
C CYS A 1114 6.18 18.61 -5.85
N LEU A 1115 6.56 19.71 -5.17
CA LEU A 1115 5.72 20.38 -4.18
C LEU A 1115 4.31 20.67 -4.73
N THR A 1116 4.22 21.16 -5.97
CA THR A 1116 2.91 21.38 -6.63
C THR A 1116 2.13 20.07 -6.78
N LYS A 1117 2.78 18.97 -7.21
CA LYS A 1117 2.16 17.64 -7.31
C LYS A 1117 1.68 17.10 -5.95
N GLN A 1118 2.48 17.25 -4.89
CA GLN A 1118 2.16 16.81 -3.54
C GLN A 1118 0.99 17.62 -2.95
N TYR A 1119 0.94 18.93 -3.17
CA TYR A 1119 -0.19 19.77 -2.76
C TYR A 1119 -1.48 19.42 -3.53
N HIS A 1120 -1.38 19.08 -4.82
CA HIS A 1120 -2.52 18.53 -5.59
C HIS A 1120 -2.99 17.17 -5.09
N ARG A 1121 -2.09 16.24 -4.74
CA ARG A 1121 -2.43 14.94 -4.11
C ARG A 1121 -3.27 15.16 -2.84
N PHE A 1122 -2.78 15.99 -1.92
CA PHE A 1122 -3.47 16.33 -0.67
C PHE A 1122 -4.81 17.05 -0.89
N THR A 1123 -4.84 18.11 -1.69
CA THR A 1123 -6.07 18.91 -1.85
C THR A 1123 -7.17 18.15 -2.59
N THR A 1124 -6.85 17.34 -3.60
CA THR A 1124 -7.84 16.57 -4.39
C THR A 1124 -8.10 15.15 -3.87
N GLY A 1125 -7.26 14.63 -2.97
CA GLY A 1125 -7.41 13.32 -2.33
C GLY A 1125 -7.21 12.14 -3.26
N VAL A 1126 -6.15 12.14 -4.07
CA VAL A 1126 -5.80 11.03 -4.99
C VAL A 1126 -4.31 10.70 -4.93
N SER A 1127 -3.97 9.49 -5.35
CA SER A 1127 -2.59 9.00 -5.47
C SER A 1127 -1.82 9.73 -6.58
N GLU A 1128 -2.43 9.88 -7.76
CA GLU A 1128 -1.85 10.59 -8.90
C GLU A 1128 -2.85 11.64 -9.43
N PRO A 1129 -2.60 12.95 -9.21
CA PRO A 1129 -3.46 14.02 -9.69
C PRO A 1129 -3.31 14.23 -11.21
N ASN A 1130 -4.32 14.82 -11.85
CA ASN A 1130 -4.28 15.15 -13.28
C ASN A 1130 -3.04 16.03 -13.60
N GLU A 1131 -2.22 15.57 -14.54
CA GLU A 1131 -0.92 16.19 -14.84
C GLU A 1131 -1.08 17.63 -15.34
N CYS A 1132 -2.08 17.90 -16.18
CA CYS A 1132 -2.35 19.24 -16.66
C CYS A 1132 -2.79 20.20 -15.56
N ALA A 1133 -3.57 19.77 -14.56
CA ALA A 1133 -3.92 20.57 -13.40
C ALA A 1133 -2.67 20.94 -12.57
N VAL A 1134 -1.77 19.99 -12.33
CA VAL A 1134 -0.47 20.22 -11.66
C VAL A 1134 0.39 21.18 -12.47
N ARG A 1135 0.63 20.87 -13.76
CA ARG A 1135 1.51 21.63 -14.66
C ARG A 1135 1.00 23.04 -14.90
N SER A 1136 -0.31 23.21 -15.06
CA SER A 1136 -0.97 24.51 -15.23
C SER A 1136 -0.89 25.35 -13.95
N SER A 1137 -0.99 24.73 -12.76
CA SER A 1137 -0.80 25.43 -11.47
C SER A 1137 0.65 25.86 -11.26
N TYR A 1138 1.62 24.96 -11.54
CA TYR A 1138 3.06 25.26 -11.49
C TYR A 1138 3.42 26.41 -12.44
N SER A 1139 2.99 26.35 -13.70
CA SER A 1139 3.27 27.41 -14.68
C SER A 1139 2.58 28.74 -14.33
N ARG A 1140 1.34 28.73 -13.82
CA ARG A 1140 0.70 29.97 -13.33
C ARG A 1140 1.44 30.58 -12.16
N TRP A 1141 1.90 29.75 -11.21
CA TRP A 1141 2.70 30.19 -10.07
C TRP A 1141 3.98 30.85 -10.55
N GLN A 1142 4.86 30.13 -11.24
CA GLN A 1142 6.18 30.61 -11.67
C GLN A 1142 6.12 31.82 -12.63
N ASN A 1143 5.06 31.93 -13.46
CA ASN A 1143 4.88 33.08 -14.36
C ASN A 1143 4.39 34.35 -13.63
N LYS A 1144 3.82 34.24 -12.42
CA LYS A 1144 3.31 35.36 -11.62
C LYS A 1144 4.26 35.76 -10.48
N SER A 1145 4.91 34.78 -9.88
CA SER A 1145 5.54 34.88 -8.57
C SER A 1145 6.56 33.76 -8.36
N THR A 1146 7.41 33.89 -7.35
CA THR A 1146 8.22 32.76 -6.83
C THR A 1146 7.86 32.45 -5.37
N ASP A 1147 6.82 33.10 -4.85
CA ASP A 1147 6.38 33.02 -3.46
C ASP A 1147 5.63 31.71 -3.17
N LEU A 1148 6.03 30.98 -2.12
CA LEU A 1148 5.40 29.71 -1.72
C LEU A 1148 3.90 29.84 -1.41
N ARG A 1149 3.45 31.03 -0.98
CA ARG A 1149 2.04 31.32 -0.72
C ARG A 1149 1.20 31.35 -2.00
N ASP A 1150 1.78 31.85 -3.11
CA ASP A 1150 1.10 31.90 -4.41
C ASP A 1150 0.90 30.52 -5.03
N MET A 1151 1.72 29.50 -4.71
CA MET A 1151 1.55 28.13 -5.18
C MET A 1151 0.17 27.56 -4.79
N MET A 1152 -0.25 27.81 -3.55
CA MET A 1152 -1.54 27.35 -3.04
C MET A 1152 -2.71 28.14 -3.65
N LEU A 1153 -2.52 29.44 -3.85
CA LEU A 1153 -3.53 30.31 -4.48
C LEU A 1153 -3.72 29.95 -5.96
N GLU A 1154 -2.63 29.72 -6.70
CA GLU A 1154 -2.70 29.35 -8.11
C GLU A 1154 -3.15 27.91 -8.35
N THR A 1155 -3.14 27.06 -7.32
CA THR A 1155 -3.81 25.74 -7.36
C THR A 1155 -5.33 25.88 -7.41
N VAL A 1156 -5.93 26.76 -6.58
CA VAL A 1156 -7.40 26.92 -6.53
C VAL A 1156 -7.97 27.85 -7.59
N THR A 1157 -7.16 28.68 -8.25
CA THR A 1157 -7.57 29.46 -9.44
C THR A 1157 -7.55 28.64 -10.74
N SER A 1158 -7.22 27.34 -10.68
CA SER A 1158 -7.17 26.47 -11.87
C SER A 1158 -8.55 26.33 -12.53
N PRO A 1159 -8.68 26.36 -13.86
CA PRO A 1159 -9.94 26.06 -14.55
C PRO A 1159 -10.52 24.69 -14.13
N THR A 1160 -9.64 23.70 -13.93
CA THR A 1160 -9.99 22.35 -13.47
C THR A 1160 -10.45 22.27 -12.00
N PHE A 1161 -10.28 23.34 -11.20
CA PHE A 1161 -10.75 23.35 -9.81
C PHE A 1161 -12.28 23.31 -9.73
N LEU A 1162 -12.95 24.02 -10.64
CA LEU A 1162 -14.43 24.15 -10.68
C LEU A 1162 -15.14 23.08 -11.51
N THR A 1163 -14.48 22.40 -12.45
CA THR A 1163 -15.14 21.47 -13.38
C THR A 1163 -15.06 20.01 -12.93
N ARG A 1164 -16.15 19.25 -13.09
CA ARG A 1164 -16.22 17.79 -12.87
C ARG A 1164 -16.94 17.09 -14.03
N LYS A 1165 -16.56 15.84 -14.33
CA LYS A 1165 -17.11 15.01 -15.42
C LYS A 1165 -17.53 13.64 -14.89
#